data_AF-A0A928D8U8-F1
#
_entry.id   AF-A0A928D8U8-F1
#
_cell.length_a   1.000
_cell.length_b   1.000
_cell.length_c   1.000
_cell.angle_alpha   90.00
_cell.angle_beta   90.00
_cell.angle_gamma   90.00
#
_symmetry.space_group_name_H-M   'P 1'
#
loop_
_entity.id
_entity.type
_entity.pdbx_description
1 polymer ?
#
loop_
_entity_poly.entity_id
_entity_poly.type
_entity_poly.pdbx_seq_one_letter_code
_entity_poly.pdbx_strand_id
1 'polypeptide(L)'
;MKNTIFAFCAAVTAASFAAARPEISWSIMHPTAIDTAYMKRVVEKAVEYGGVDSFEACGDCHSAYGGINGLSMLEPYPNAHALVNPASVKKARSELREICRLAHSIGKPLYYWHREIFIPKGILKDLPSLIDEDGEFDLLGDTYRDYLRFKLSETFKHCPELDGVVLTLTEADYSVIHNSNPKRYPPKKVVEHLVRIFAEEHEKRGKRFILRSFGSNSQDYEDIIGGAVRAARDHGFEIETKVTEADFVPWLSKNPFMKKNRPLTLGAECDALGEYLGAGYLPAAQVARIREYVDSAYEEDVDRFTIRIDRVGNSIFDSAHEVNLYAYMRFIRDRRATADQVIGEYSRKRFGAAADDMARLIKGELEMVRNIHYIASNLTFHSFPIKPNFKTVKAGGVFSVYRENSDLEAAKDIWSILDWMKTPSHAQILAEKDVGLAAAERGLAEIERLKPLLPADEYVRQRRAFSNAVNGGKALRAYTRCVVAYFRDMAAGKDVPDSLNAASAAAVKEIESLMTNVNDDFTGKGSYFNVVGGNLDRVYFVGLRFFCRELVREYGIERAMRRRLEQEKAYDFVIAGGIYDDNRVIRTMHGAYSQTKSDRVVRYAGNPVFPNGTITVRLNAPKDAKVLVDLDPDGAKSCRIDKSWKDGVWTVTIGKKGIDYPGVLSIACKP
;
A
#
# COMPACT_ATOMS: atom_id res chain seq x y z
N MET A 1 -3.23 0.46 75.54
CA MET A 1 -3.55 -0.25 74.27
C MET A 1 -3.74 0.77 73.15
N LYS A 2 -2.64 1.28 72.60
CA LYS A 2 -2.58 2.10 71.39
C LYS A 2 -1.18 1.88 70.82
N ASN A 3 -1.08 1.18 69.68
CA ASN A 3 0.05 1.15 68.74
C ASN A 3 0.03 -0.16 67.94
N THR A 4 -0.84 -0.31 66.94
CA THR A 4 -0.68 -1.36 65.90
C THR A 4 -1.51 -1.14 64.62
N ILE A 5 -1.70 0.10 64.17
CA ILE A 5 -2.34 0.35 62.86
C ILE A 5 -1.61 1.50 62.16
N PHE A 6 -0.36 1.29 61.73
CA PHE A 6 0.29 2.22 60.78
C PHE A 6 1.41 1.58 59.93
N ALA A 7 1.46 0.25 59.82
CA ALA A 7 2.52 -0.46 59.10
C ALA A 7 2.05 -1.27 57.87
N PHE A 8 0.78 -1.17 57.45
CA PHE A 8 0.25 -1.97 56.33
C PHE A 8 -0.11 -1.18 55.06
N CYS A 9 0.10 0.15 55.03
CA CYS A 9 -0.20 0.98 53.84
C CYS A 9 1.04 1.54 53.12
N ALA A 10 2.25 1.14 53.48
CA ALA A 10 3.48 1.69 52.91
C ALA A 10 4.28 0.71 52.02
N ALA A 11 3.72 -0.46 51.68
CA ALA A 11 4.40 -1.49 50.88
C ALA A 11 3.82 -1.72 49.47
N VAL A 12 2.84 -0.91 49.02
CA VAL A 12 2.20 -1.05 47.69
C VAL A 12 2.50 0.13 46.74
N THR A 13 3.21 1.17 47.17
CA THR A 13 3.43 2.39 46.37
C THR A 13 4.89 2.68 46.06
N ALA A 14 5.69 1.63 45.80
CA ALA A 14 7.03 1.77 45.23
C ALA A 14 7.36 0.73 44.15
N ALA A 15 6.33 0.16 43.49
CA ALA A 15 6.51 -0.43 42.16
C ALA A 15 6.58 0.71 41.14
N SER A 16 7.78 1.28 41.02
CA SER A 16 8.33 1.95 39.83
C SER A 16 7.32 2.35 38.76
N PHE A 17 7.00 3.65 38.66
CA PHE A 17 6.46 4.31 37.45
C PHE A 17 7.50 4.32 36.31
N ALA A 18 8.09 3.15 36.00
CA ALA A 18 8.61 2.93 34.66
C ALA A 18 7.34 2.77 33.81
N ALA A 19 7.00 3.77 33.01
CA ALA A 19 5.97 3.62 32.00
C ALA A 19 6.23 2.28 31.29
N ALA A 20 5.27 1.36 31.36
CA ALA A 20 5.43 0.05 30.75
C ALA A 20 5.83 0.28 29.29
N ARG A 21 6.93 -0.34 28.85
CA ARG A 21 7.37 -0.20 27.46
C ARG A 21 6.22 -0.65 26.55
N PRO A 22 6.00 0.01 25.40
CA PRO A 22 5.05 -0.48 24.41
C PRO A 22 5.37 -1.93 24.00
N GLU A 23 4.32 -2.68 23.71
CA GLU A 23 4.40 -4.03 23.15
C GLU A 23 5.09 -3.98 21.77
N ILE A 24 5.89 -5.00 21.44
CA ILE A 24 6.44 -5.16 20.08
C ILE A 24 5.84 -6.41 19.44
N SER A 25 5.04 -6.22 18.39
CA SER A 25 4.55 -7.29 17.52
C SER A 25 5.39 -7.39 16.26
N TRP A 26 5.72 -8.62 15.83
CA TRP A 26 6.22 -8.84 14.48
C TRP A 26 5.09 -9.30 13.56
N SER A 27 4.91 -8.59 12.44
CA SER A 27 3.85 -8.87 11.47
C SER A 27 4.42 -9.55 10.23
N ILE A 28 3.87 -10.71 9.92
CA ILE A 28 4.16 -11.53 8.74
C ILE A 28 3.17 -11.11 7.64
N MET A 29 3.63 -10.20 6.80
CA MET A 29 2.94 -9.53 5.71
C MET A 29 3.19 -10.17 4.34
N HIS A 30 3.23 -11.50 4.33
CA HIS A 30 3.20 -12.26 3.08
C HIS A 30 1.75 -12.58 2.72
N PRO A 31 1.14 -11.94 1.69
CA PRO A 31 -0.18 -12.29 1.17
C PRO A 31 -0.11 -13.57 0.33
N THR A 32 0.34 -14.64 0.96
CA THR A 32 0.41 -15.99 0.40
C THR A 32 -0.10 -16.97 1.45
N ALA A 33 -0.19 -18.25 1.07
CA ALA A 33 -0.63 -19.27 2.01
C ALA A 33 0.24 -19.26 3.28
N ILE A 34 -0.38 -19.59 4.42
CA ILE A 34 0.33 -19.71 5.70
C ILE A 34 1.53 -20.65 5.53
N ASP A 35 2.72 -20.15 5.86
CA ASP A 35 3.97 -20.91 5.81
C ASP A 35 4.43 -21.24 7.23
N THR A 36 4.20 -22.49 7.65
CA THR A 36 4.57 -22.97 8.98
C THR A 36 6.08 -23.08 9.17
N ALA A 37 6.84 -23.39 8.10
CA ALA A 37 8.30 -23.47 8.15
C ALA A 37 8.90 -22.08 8.34
N TYR A 38 8.36 -21.07 7.64
CA TYR A 38 8.76 -19.69 7.86
C TYR A 38 8.40 -19.20 9.26
N MET A 39 7.18 -19.50 9.76
CA MET A 39 6.81 -19.14 11.13
C MET A 39 7.76 -19.74 12.17
N LYS A 40 8.19 -21.00 12.00
CA LYS A 40 9.18 -21.62 12.89
C LYS A 40 10.48 -20.79 12.94
N ARG A 41 10.98 -20.36 11.77
CA ARG A 41 12.15 -19.49 11.68
C ARG A 41 11.92 -18.12 12.33
N VAL A 42 10.73 -17.55 12.17
CA VAL A 42 10.34 -16.28 12.81
C VAL A 42 10.37 -16.41 14.33
N VAL A 43 9.87 -17.51 14.89
CA VAL A 43 9.93 -17.81 16.34
C VAL A 43 11.37 -17.92 16.82
N GLU A 44 12.22 -18.67 16.11
CA GLU A 44 13.66 -18.78 16.43
C GLU A 44 14.33 -17.40 16.43
N LYS A 45 14.03 -16.56 15.44
CA LYS A 45 14.55 -15.19 15.34
C LYS A 45 14.00 -14.25 16.43
N ALA A 46 12.74 -14.42 16.83
CA ALA A 46 12.15 -13.64 17.91
C ALA A 46 12.85 -13.92 19.25
N VAL A 47 13.23 -15.18 19.50
CA VAL A 47 14.05 -15.57 20.66
C VAL A 47 15.45 -14.95 20.57
N GLU A 48 16.10 -15.01 19.39
CA GLU A 48 17.44 -14.43 19.18
C GLU A 48 17.48 -12.91 19.40
N TYR A 49 16.50 -12.17 18.87
CA TYR A 49 16.40 -10.71 19.05
C TYR A 49 15.96 -10.32 20.47
N GLY A 50 15.18 -11.19 21.11
CA GLY A 50 14.46 -10.91 22.36
C GLY A 50 13.41 -9.82 22.21
N GLY A 51 12.63 -9.57 23.27
CA GLY A 51 11.73 -8.42 23.39
C GLY A 51 10.61 -8.33 22.36
N VAL A 52 10.32 -9.41 21.63
CA VAL A 52 9.10 -9.58 20.84
C VAL A 52 8.01 -10.10 21.78
N ASP A 53 6.84 -9.49 21.70
CA ASP A 53 5.74 -9.71 22.64
C ASP A 53 4.55 -10.44 22.00
N SER A 54 4.34 -10.29 20.69
CA SER A 54 3.30 -11.00 19.93
C SER A 54 3.62 -11.11 18.44
N PHE A 55 2.76 -11.81 17.69
CA PHE A 55 2.84 -11.93 16.24
C PHE A 55 1.53 -11.56 15.57
N GLU A 56 1.64 -11.07 14.34
CA GLU A 56 0.53 -11.00 13.40
C GLU A 56 0.85 -11.79 12.14
N ALA A 57 -0.17 -12.41 11.55
CA ALA A 57 -0.06 -13.07 10.26
C ALA A 57 -1.16 -12.59 9.32
N CYS A 58 -0.80 -12.06 8.14
CA CYS A 58 -1.81 -11.78 7.11
C CYS A 58 -2.28 -13.07 6.45
N GLY A 59 -1.38 -14.00 6.13
CA GLY A 59 -1.70 -15.15 5.29
C GLY A 59 -2.29 -14.69 3.95
N ASP A 60 -3.15 -15.48 3.32
CA ASP A 60 -3.74 -15.12 2.01
C ASP A 60 -4.92 -14.16 2.15
N CYS A 61 -4.81 -13.15 3.04
CA CYS A 61 -5.91 -12.26 3.43
C CYS A 61 -6.57 -11.53 2.25
N HIS A 62 -5.90 -11.43 1.11
CA HIS A 62 -6.36 -10.74 -0.10
C HIS A 62 -7.07 -11.65 -1.13
N SER A 63 -7.22 -12.95 -0.86
CA SER A 63 -7.93 -13.86 -1.77
C SER A 63 -9.40 -14.06 -1.41
N ALA A 64 -10.12 -14.73 -2.31
CA ALA A 64 -11.55 -15.03 -2.15
C ALA A 64 -11.86 -16.00 -0.99
N TYR A 65 -10.85 -16.60 -0.38
CA TYR A 65 -11.02 -17.43 0.82
C TYR A 65 -9.96 -17.04 1.87
N GLY A 66 -9.52 -15.79 1.82
CA GLY A 66 -8.52 -15.22 2.74
C GLY A 66 -9.07 -14.89 4.12
N GLY A 67 -8.16 -14.77 5.09
CA GLY A 67 -8.50 -14.46 6.48
C GLY A 67 -9.46 -15.51 7.07
N ILE A 68 -10.38 -15.07 7.93
CA ILE A 68 -11.30 -15.98 8.61
C ILE A 68 -12.35 -16.62 7.67
N ASN A 69 -12.58 -16.06 6.47
CA ASN A 69 -13.54 -16.61 5.51
C ASN A 69 -13.13 -18.00 5.01
N GLY A 70 -11.82 -18.27 4.88
CA GLY A 70 -11.29 -19.57 4.48
C GLY A 70 -11.37 -20.66 5.54
N LEU A 71 -11.86 -20.33 6.73
CA LEU A 71 -11.93 -21.25 7.87
C LEU A 71 -13.34 -21.84 8.04
N SER A 72 -14.34 -21.40 7.29
CA SER A 72 -15.71 -21.93 7.38
C SER A 72 -16.01 -22.86 6.21
N MET A 73 -16.78 -23.92 6.49
CA MET A 73 -17.36 -24.76 5.44
C MET A 73 -18.69 -24.20 4.95
N LEU A 74 -19.22 -23.16 5.59
CA LEU A 74 -20.49 -22.51 5.25
C LEU A 74 -21.67 -23.49 5.26
N GLU A 75 -21.67 -24.52 6.13
CA GLU A 75 -22.66 -25.60 6.14
C GLU A 75 -24.13 -25.14 6.17
N PRO A 76 -24.51 -24.07 6.89
CA PRO A 76 -25.90 -23.58 6.87
C PRO A 76 -26.36 -22.97 5.54
N TYR A 77 -25.45 -22.72 4.61
CA TYR A 77 -25.68 -21.99 3.36
C TYR A 77 -25.46 -22.93 2.16
N PRO A 78 -26.49 -23.66 1.69
CA PRO A 78 -26.31 -24.77 0.77
C PRO A 78 -25.69 -24.40 -0.58
N ASN A 79 -26.03 -23.22 -1.15
CA ASN A 79 -25.46 -22.79 -2.43
C ASN A 79 -23.97 -22.42 -2.29
N ALA A 80 -23.60 -21.77 -1.19
CA ALA A 80 -22.21 -21.44 -0.87
C ALA A 80 -21.40 -22.68 -0.48
N HIS A 81 -21.95 -23.54 0.38
CA HIS A 81 -21.33 -24.78 0.84
C HIS A 81 -20.94 -25.69 -0.33
N ALA A 82 -21.81 -25.82 -1.34
CA ALA A 82 -21.54 -26.61 -2.54
C ALA A 82 -20.32 -26.13 -3.34
N LEU A 83 -19.87 -24.88 -3.15
CA LEU A 83 -18.73 -24.27 -3.83
C LEU A 83 -17.46 -24.25 -2.96
N VAL A 84 -17.55 -24.62 -1.68
CA VAL A 84 -16.39 -24.70 -0.79
C VAL A 84 -15.54 -25.91 -1.16
N ASN A 85 -14.21 -25.74 -1.16
CA ASN A 85 -13.27 -26.85 -1.22
C ASN A 85 -12.93 -27.34 0.20
N PRO A 86 -13.41 -28.53 0.63
CA PRO A 86 -13.20 -28.97 2.00
C PRO A 86 -11.73 -29.27 2.33
N ALA A 87 -10.93 -29.68 1.35
CA ALA A 87 -9.50 -29.92 1.55
C ALA A 87 -8.76 -28.61 1.85
N SER A 88 -9.10 -27.54 1.12
CA SER A 88 -8.53 -26.21 1.36
C SER A 88 -8.88 -25.66 2.74
N VAL A 89 -10.14 -25.77 3.17
CA VAL A 89 -10.57 -25.30 4.51
C VAL A 89 -9.88 -26.10 5.62
N LYS A 90 -9.81 -27.43 5.51
CA LYS A 90 -9.10 -28.27 6.48
C LYS A 90 -7.61 -27.92 6.57
N LYS A 91 -6.97 -27.69 5.42
CA LYS A 91 -5.57 -27.27 5.34
C LYS A 91 -5.37 -25.91 6.02
N ALA A 92 -6.18 -24.91 5.69
CA ALA A 92 -6.11 -23.57 6.28
C ALA A 92 -6.29 -23.59 7.81
N ARG A 93 -7.27 -24.36 8.32
CA ARG A 93 -7.45 -24.58 9.76
C ARG A 93 -6.22 -25.23 10.39
N SER A 94 -5.68 -26.28 9.78
CA SER A 94 -4.51 -26.98 10.31
C SER A 94 -3.29 -26.07 10.36
N GLU A 95 -3.01 -25.33 9.29
CA GLU A 95 -1.87 -24.42 9.18
C GLU A 95 -1.99 -23.25 10.17
N LEU A 96 -3.18 -22.66 10.31
CA LEU A 96 -3.40 -21.58 11.27
C LEU A 96 -3.19 -22.05 12.71
N ARG A 97 -3.73 -23.22 13.07
CA ARG A 97 -3.54 -23.79 14.41
C ARG A 97 -2.07 -24.09 14.69
N GLU A 98 -1.33 -24.55 13.68
CA GLU A 98 0.09 -24.83 13.82
C GLU A 98 0.92 -23.57 14.07
N ILE A 99 0.70 -22.48 13.33
CA ILE A 99 1.42 -21.22 13.59
C ILE A 99 1.08 -20.61 14.95
N CYS A 100 -0.16 -20.78 15.42
CA CYS A 100 -0.55 -20.38 16.78
C CYS A 100 0.24 -21.18 17.83
N ARG A 101 0.32 -22.51 17.68
CA ARG A 101 1.11 -23.36 18.59
C ARG A 101 2.60 -23.03 18.57
N LEU A 102 3.16 -22.72 17.39
CA LEU A 102 4.55 -22.27 17.29
C LEU A 102 4.78 -20.97 18.07
N ALA A 103 3.90 -19.99 17.96
CA ALA A 103 3.97 -18.76 18.78
C ALA A 103 3.82 -19.06 20.27
N HIS A 104 2.86 -19.90 20.65
CA HIS A 104 2.62 -20.30 22.04
C HIS A 104 3.78 -21.10 22.65
N SER A 105 4.57 -21.80 21.83
CA SER A 105 5.76 -22.54 22.30
C SER A 105 6.81 -21.64 22.96
N ILE A 106 6.79 -20.34 22.67
CA ILE A 106 7.62 -19.32 23.31
C ILE A 106 6.79 -18.34 24.17
N GLY A 107 5.54 -18.70 24.47
CA GLY A 107 4.63 -17.93 25.33
C GLY A 107 4.13 -16.62 24.72
N LYS A 108 3.97 -16.56 23.39
CA LYS A 108 3.56 -15.33 22.66
C LYS A 108 2.26 -15.54 21.91
N PRO A 109 1.31 -14.58 21.93
CA PRO A 109 0.06 -14.70 21.19
C PRO A 109 0.25 -14.44 19.69
N LEU A 110 -0.71 -14.91 18.89
CA LEU A 110 -0.78 -14.68 17.45
C LEU A 110 -2.15 -14.14 17.04
N TYR A 111 -2.15 -13.06 16.27
CA TYR A 111 -3.35 -12.44 15.68
C TYR A 111 -3.38 -12.67 14.17
N TYR A 112 -4.57 -12.94 13.62
CA TYR A 112 -4.72 -13.26 12.20
C TYR A 112 -5.49 -12.18 11.47
N TRP A 113 -5.00 -11.77 10.29
CA TRP A 113 -5.65 -10.68 9.57
C TRP A 113 -6.93 -11.14 8.88
N HIS A 114 -7.84 -10.19 8.78
CA HIS A 114 -9.09 -10.33 8.07
C HIS A 114 -9.50 -9.02 7.41
N ARG A 115 -10.11 -9.14 6.23
CA ARG A 115 -10.78 -8.05 5.53
C ARG A 115 -12.28 -8.31 5.55
N GLU A 116 -13.06 -7.32 5.94
CA GLU A 116 -14.51 -7.49 6.07
C GLU A 116 -15.31 -6.75 4.99
N ILE A 117 -16.43 -7.40 4.67
CA ILE A 117 -17.29 -7.44 3.48
C ILE A 117 -16.66 -8.15 2.29
N PHE A 118 -16.27 -9.38 2.58
CA PHE A 118 -16.01 -10.38 1.58
C PHE A 118 -17.21 -11.33 1.50
N ILE A 119 -17.74 -11.55 0.29
CA ILE A 119 -18.93 -12.38 0.07
C ILE A 119 -18.54 -13.59 -0.79
N PRO A 120 -18.39 -14.79 -0.19
CA PRO A 120 -18.13 -16.01 -0.93
C PRO A 120 -19.18 -16.26 -2.01
N LYS A 121 -18.76 -16.85 -3.15
CA LYS A 121 -19.69 -17.26 -4.21
C LYS A 121 -20.79 -18.15 -3.64
N GLY A 122 -22.03 -17.92 -4.07
CA GLY A 122 -23.21 -18.65 -3.61
C GLY A 122 -23.93 -17.99 -2.43
N ILE A 123 -23.25 -17.18 -1.61
CA ILE A 123 -23.85 -16.59 -0.40
C ILE A 123 -25.04 -15.68 -0.74
N LEU A 124 -24.98 -14.88 -1.80
CA LEU A 124 -26.12 -14.03 -2.20
C LEU A 124 -27.34 -14.83 -2.67
N LYS A 125 -27.19 -16.12 -3.02
CA LYS A 125 -28.33 -17.00 -3.31
C LYS A 125 -28.97 -17.54 -2.03
N ASP A 126 -28.14 -17.83 -1.03
CA ASP A 126 -28.60 -18.32 0.28
C ASP A 126 -29.17 -17.18 1.14
N LEU A 127 -28.62 -15.97 1.00
CA LEU A 127 -28.97 -14.77 1.76
C LEU A 127 -29.24 -13.59 0.81
N PRO A 128 -30.35 -13.60 0.05
CA PRO A 128 -30.67 -12.53 -0.90
C PRO A 128 -30.89 -11.16 -0.22
N SER A 129 -31.29 -11.14 1.06
CA SER A 129 -31.47 -9.93 1.87
C SER A 129 -30.17 -9.22 2.26
N LEU A 130 -29.00 -9.73 1.85
CA LEU A 130 -27.74 -8.98 1.91
C LEU A 130 -27.70 -7.84 0.89
N ILE A 131 -28.62 -7.84 -0.08
CA ILE A 131 -28.80 -6.78 -1.06
C ILE A 131 -30.12 -6.07 -0.76
N ASP A 132 -30.07 -4.76 -0.71
CA ASP A 132 -31.23 -3.92 -0.44
C ASP A 132 -32.10 -3.68 -1.68
N GLU A 133 -33.17 -2.90 -1.52
CA GLU A 133 -34.11 -2.61 -2.61
C GLU A 133 -33.52 -1.77 -3.76
N ASP A 134 -32.39 -1.10 -3.54
CA ASP A 134 -31.66 -0.34 -4.56
C ASP A 134 -30.58 -1.19 -5.26
N GLY A 135 -30.41 -2.46 -4.85
CA GLY A 135 -29.39 -3.35 -5.38
C GLY A 135 -28.01 -3.17 -4.75
N GLU A 136 -27.91 -2.43 -3.64
CA GLU A 136 -26.67 -2.17 -2.90
C GLU A 136 -26.53 -3.12 -1.71
N PHE A 137 -25.30 -3.29 -1.19
CA PHE A 137 -25.08 -4.19 -0.06
C PHE A 137 -25.64 -3.59 1.25
N ASP A 138 -26.46 -4.35 1.98
CA ASP A 138 -27.10 -3.85 3.20
C ASP A 138 -26.17 -3.90 4.42
N LEU A 139 -25.37 -2.84 4.55
CA LEU A 139 -24.31 -2.69 5.55
C LEU A 139 -24.78 -2.64 7.00
N LEU A 140 -26.07 -2.37 7.24
CA LEU A 140 -26.67 -2.25 8.57
C LEU A 140 -27.76 -3.31 8.83
N GLY A 141 -27.96 -4.22 7.88
CA GLY A 141 -29.02 -5.22 7.91
C GLY A 141 -28.77 -6.34 8.92
N ASP A 142 -29.86 -6.82 9.51
CA ASP A 142 -29.87 -7.94 10.46
C ASP A 142 -29.27 -9.23 9.86
N THR A 143 -29.52 -9.49 8.58
CA THR A 143 -28.96 -10.66 7.88
C THR A 143 -27.43 -10.61 7.87
N TYR A 144 -26.85 -9.44 7.61
CA TYR A 144 -25.40 -9.29 7.55
C TYR A 144 -24.78 -9.40 8.95
N ARG A 145 -25.41 -8.78 9.97
CA ARG A 145 -25.02 -8.96 11.37
C ARG A 145 -24.96 -10.42 11.77
N ASP A 146 -25.99 -11.20 11.45
CA ASP A 146 -26.08 -12.60 11.85
C ASP A 146 -25.07 -13.47 11.09
N TYR A 147 -24.84 -13.19 9.80
CA TYR A 147 -23.77 -13.82 9.03
C TYR A 147 -22.38 -13.54 9.60
N LEU A 148 -22.12 -12.30 10.04
CA LEU A 148 -20.85 -11.93 10.65
C LEU A 148 -20.61 -12.66 11.98
N ARG A 149 -21.64 -12.74 12.84
CA ARG A 149 -21.56 -13.52 14.09
C ARG A 149 -21.31 -15.00 13.81
N PHE A 150 -21.95 -15.57 12.78
CA PHE A 150 -21.68 -16.94 12.34
C PHE A 150 -20.21 -17.14 11.96
N LYS A 151 -19.64 -16.25 11.12
CA LYS A 151 -18.23 -16.33 10.70
C LYS A 151 -17.27 -16.33 11.90
N LEU A 152 -17.48 -15.43 12.84
CA LEU A 152 -16.65 -15.31 14.05
C LEU A 152 -16.78 -16.54 14.95
N SER A 153 -18.02 -17.02 15.16
CA SER A 153 -18.28 -18.22 15.95
C SER A 153 -17.59 -19.46 15.38
N GLU A 154 -17.74 -19.70 14.07
CA GLU A 154 -17.09 -20.83 13.40
C GLU A 154 -15.56 -20.73 13.44
N THR A 155 -15.02 -19.53 13.28
CA THR A 155 -13.56 -19.30 13.35
C THR A 155 -12.98 -19.76 14.68
N PHE A 156 -13.51 -19.27 15.79
CA PHE A 156 -12.98 -19.60 17.12
C PHE A 156 -13.33 -21.03 17.56
N LYS A 157 -14.40 -21.61 17.05
CA LYS A 157 -14.73 -23.02 17.25
C LYS A 157 -13.70 -23.95 16.59
N HIS A 158 -13.26 -23.64 15.37
CA HIS A 158 -12.35 -24.51 14.61
C HIS A 158 -10.88 -24.19 14.81
N CYS A 159 -10.55 -22.97 15.23
CA CYS A 159 -9.19 -22.52 15.56
C CYS A 159 -9.17 -21.88 16.96
N PRO A 160 -9.43 -22.64 18.03
CA PRO A 160 -9.48 -22.10 19.40
C PRO A 160 -8.13 -21.54 19.87
N GLU A 161 -7.03 -22.01 19.29
CA GLU A 161 -5.68 -21.52 19.55
C GLU A 161 -5.42 -20.08 19.03
N LEU A 162 -6.27 -19.55 18.15
CA LEU A 162 -6.10 -18.17 17.65
C LEU A 162 -6.39 -17.15 18.76
N ASP A 163 -5.51 -16.18 18.99
CA ASP A 163 -5.65 -15.21 20.09
C ASP A 163 -6.47 -13.97 19.73
N GLY A 164 -6.72 -13.74 18.45
CA GLY A 164 -7.47 -12.57 17.99
C GLY A 164 -7.43 -12.32 16.49
N VAL A 165 -8.07 -11.23 16.08
CA VAL A 165 -8.15 -10.81 14.67
C VAL A 165 -7.67 -9.36 14.52
N VAL A 166 -6.94 -9.12 13.43
CA VAL A 166 -6.59 -7.80 12.92
C VAL A 166 -7.49 -7.49 11.72
N LEU A 167 -8.34 -6.48 11.82
CA LEU A 167 -9.39 -6.19 10.84
C LEU A 167 -9.05 -4.98 9.98
N THR A 168 -9.19 -5.11 8.65
CA THR A 168 -9.24 -3.98 7.70
C THR A 168 -10.63 -3.86 7.07
N LEU A 169 -11.11 -2.62 6.90
CA LEU A 169 -12.44 -2.31 6.37
C LEU A 169 -12.43 -1.70 4.96
N THR A 170 -11.25 -1.30 4.47
CA THR A 170 -11.09 -0.57 3.19
C THR A 170 -10.63 -1.48 2.05
N GLU A 171 -10.02 -2.63 2.37
CA GLU A 171 -9.41 -3.55 1.39
C GLU A 171 -10.32 -4.76 1.09
N ALA A 172 -11.61 -4.54 0.84
CA ALA A 172 -12.64 -5.57 0.70
C ALA A 172 -13.39 -5.54 -0.66
N ASP A 173 -14.17 -6.59 -0.95
CA ASP A 173 -14.98 -6.66 -2.20
C ASP A 173 -16.00 -5.52 -2.26
N TYR A 174 -16.58 -5.21 -1.10
CA TYR A 174 -17.36 -4.00 -0.86
C TYR A 174 -16.65 -3.21 0.25
N SER A 175 -15.77 -2.28 -0.10
CA SER A 175 -15.15 -1.39 0.91
C SER A 175 -16.25 -0.75 1.76
N VAL A 176 -16.20 -1.00 3.08
CA VAL A 176 -17.21 -0.51 4.05
C VAL A 176 -17.36 1.00 3.94
N ILE A 177 -16.23 1.70 3.80
CA ILE A 177 -16.19 3.16 3.75
C ILE A 177 -16.65 3.67 2.38
N HIS A 178 -16.18 3.07 1.29
CA HIS A 178 -16.47 3.62 -0.05
C HIS A 178 -17.83 3.21 -0.60
N ASN A 179 -18.46 2.15 -0.06
CA ASN A 179 -19.85 1.77 -0.33
C ASN A 179 -20.85 2.46 0.61
N SER A 180 -20.36 3.09 1.68
CA SER A 180 -21.20 3.91 2.57
C SER A 180 -21.61 5.23 1.89
N ASN A 181 -22.76 5.78 2.30
CA ASN A 181 -23.23 7.08 1.84
C ASN A 181 -23.94 7.86 2.97
N PRO A 182 -23.84 9.19 3.03
CA PRO A 182 -24.38 9.97 4.16
C PRO A 182 -25.89 9.85 4.42
N LYS A 183 -26.67 9.36 3.44
CA LYS A 183 -28.14 9.29 3.55
C LYS A 183 -28.60 7.95 4.12
N ARG A 184 -28.17 6.85 3.52
CA ARG A 184 -28.63 5.48 3.80
C ARG A 184 -27.66 4.72 4.70
N TYR A 185 -26.37 4.80 4.39
CA TYR A 185 -25.31 4.10 5.10
C TYR A 185 -24.25 5.09 5.62
N PRO A 186 -24.54 5.95 6.63
CA PRO A 186 -23.56 6.93 7.08
C PRO A 186 -22.25 6.23 7.50
N PRO A 187 -21.08 6.54 6.90
CA PRO A 187 -19.86 5.73 7.05
C PRO A 187 -19.49 5.45 8.50
N LYS A 188 -19.52 6.51 9.31
CA LYS A 188 -19.34 6.50 10.77
C LYS A 188 -20.25 5.50 11.49
N LYS A 189 -21.54 5.43 11.14
CA LYS A 189 -22.50 4.50 11.75
C LYS A 189 -22.27 3.06 11.30
N VAL A 190 -21.91 2.87 10.04
CA VAL A 190 -21.58 1.54 9.51
C VAL A 190 -20.36 0.98 10.22
N VAL A 191 -19.28 1.77 10.33
CA VAL A 191 -18.08 1.34 11.07
C VAL A 191 -18.43 1.00 12.51
N GLU A 192 -19.15 1.87 13.22
CA GLU A 192 -19.58 1.61 14.59
C GLU A 192 -20.34 0.29 14.72
N HIS A 193 -21.29 0.03 13.82
CA HIS A 193 -22.10 -1.19 13.84
C HIS A 193 -21.24 -2.45 13.67
N LEU A 194 -20.38 -2.49 12.67
CA LEU A 194 -19.55 -3.66 12.37
C LEU A 194 -18.49 -3.90 13.43
N VAL A 195 -17.77 -2.84 13.80
CA VAL A 195 -16.69 -2.90 14.80
C VAL A 195 -17.24 -3.31 16.16
N ARG A 196 -18.45 -2.89 16.54
CA ARG A 196 -19.12 -3.35 17.77
C ARG A 196 -19.36 -4.86 17.76
N ILE A 197 -19.79 -5.45 16.63
CA ILE A 197 -20.00 -6.91 16.52
C ILE A 197 -18.68 -7.65 16.71
N PHE A 198 -17.61 -7.21 16.05
CA PHE A 198 -16.28 -7.80 16.24
C PHE A 198 -15.83 -7.69 17.70
N ALA A 199 -15.87 -6.49 18.28
CA ALA A 199 -15.43 -6.26 19.65
C ALA A 199 -16.19 -7.11 20.66
N GLU A 200 -17.54 -7.14 20.57
CA GLU A 200 -18.40 -7.95 21.43
C GLU A 200 -18.07 -9.46 21.34
N GLU A 201 -17.95 -9.99 20.12
CA GLU A 201 -17.71 -11.42 19.92
C GLU A 201 -16.29 -11.85 20.34
N HIS A 202 -15.31 -10.94 20.26
CA HIS A 202 -13.95 -11.18 20.74
C HIS A 202 -13.90 -11.12 22.28
N GLU A 203 -14.52 -10.11 22.90
CA GLU A 203 -14.57 -9.97 24.36
C GLU A 203 -15.21 -11.20 25.02
N LYS A 204 -16.36 -11.67 24.51
CA LYS A 204 -17.04 -12.89 24.99
C LYS A 204 -16.15 -14.14 25.03
N ARG A 205 -15.13 -14.18 24.18
CA ARG A 205 -14.23 -15.33 24.00
C ARG A 205 -12.84 -15.08 24.58
N GLY A 206 -12.61 -13.95 25.23
CA GLY A 206 -11.29 -13.55 25.74
C GLY A 206 -10.24 -13.41 24.63
N LYS A 207 -10.65 -12.95 23.44
CA LYS A 207 -9.78 -12.76 22.27
C LYS A 207 -9.49 -11.28 22.07
N ARG A 208 -8.32 -10.94 21.53
CA ARG A 208 -7.96 -9.55 21.20
C ARG A 208 -8.58 -9.15 19.87
N PHE A 209 -9.12 -7.94 19.81
CA PHE A 209 -9.58 -7.34 18.58
C PHE A 209 -8.75 -6.10 18.26
N ILE A 210 -8.21 -6.05 17.05
CA ILE A 210 -7.40 -4.93 16.53
C ILE A 210 -8.07 -4.44 15.25
N LEU A 211 -8.43 -3.17 15.21
CA LEU A 211 -8.97 -2.52 14.02
C LEU A 211 -7.88 -1.68 13.35
N ARG A 212 -7.54 -1.98 12.10
CA ARG A 212 -6.67 -1.12 11.29
C ARG A 212 -7.45 0.10 10.82
N SER A 213 -6.89 1.29 11.03
CA SER A 213 -7.49 2.57 10.64
C SER A 213 -7.20 2.97 9.18
N PHE A 214 -6.51 2.12 8.42
CA PHE A 214 -6.00 2.45 7.08
C PHE A 214 -7.09 2.95 6.12
N GLY A 215 -7.03 4.23 5.79
CA GLY A 215 -7.87 4.92 4.82
C GLY A 215 -7.13 5.26 3.52
N SER A 216 -7.88 5.38 2.40
CA SER A 216 -7.33 5.85 1.12
C SER A 216 -7.22 7.38 1.04
N ASN A 217 -7.93 8.09 1.92
CA ASN A 217 -7.90 9.54 2.09
C ASN A 217 -8.16 9.91 3.56
N SER A 218 -8.01 11.19 3.91
CA SER A 218 -8.22 11.70 5.27
C SER A 218 -9.62 11.46 5.82
N GLN A 219 -10.67 11.57 5.00
CA GLN A 219 -12.05 11.34 5.43
C GLN A 219 -12.28 9.88 5.85
N ASP A 220 -11.65 8.93 5.17
CA ASP A 220 -11.73 7.51 5.53
C ASP A 220 -11.21 7.29 6.96
N TYR A 221 -10.07 7.89 7.32
CA TYR A 221 -9.53 7.81 8.70
C TYR A 221 -10.50 8.40 9.73
N GLU A 222 -11.06 9.58 9.46
CA GLU A 222 -12.02 10.22 10.36
C GLU A 222 -13.28 9.37 10.57
N ASP A 223 -13.74 8.70 9.51
CA ASP A 223 -14.92 7.85 9.57
C ASP A 223 -14.66 6.55 10.32
N ILE A 224 -13.51 5.91 10.07
CA ILE A 224 -13.09 4.69 10.76
C ILE A 224 -12.86 4.97 12.25
N ILE A 225 -12.02 5.96 12.59
CA ILE A 225 -11.70 6.31 13.97
C ILE A 225 -12.95 6.78 14.71
N GLY A 226 -13.76 7.63 14.06
CA GLY A 226 -15.01 8.12 14.64
C GLY A 226 -16.02 7.01 14.94
N GLY A 227 -16.11 6.00 14.07
CA GLY A 227 -16.90 4.78 14.31
C GLY A 227 -16.35 3.92 15.43
N ALA A 228 -15.03 3.71 15.44
CA ALA A 228 -14.34 2.93 16.46
C ALA A 228 -14.53 3.52 17.86
N VAL A 229 -14.37 4.84 18.05
CA VAL A 229 -14.57 5.50 19.35
C VAL A 229 -16.00 5.32 19.87
N ARG A 230 -17.00 5.29 18.98
CA ARG A 230 -18.38 5.04 19.40
C ARG A 230 -18.61 3.59 19.83
N ALA A 231 -18.07 2.62 19.07
CA ALA A 231 -18.12 1.21 19.44
C ALA A 231 -17.37 0.92 20.76
N ALA A 232 -16.27 1.64 20.99
CA ALA A 232 -15.41 1.46 22.16
C ALA A 232 -16.04 1.87 23.50
N ARG A 233 -17.22 2.51 23.46
CA ARG A 233 -18.00 2.82 24.66
C ARG A 233 -18.59 1.57 25.31
N ASP A 234 -18.84 0.55 24.51
CA ASP A 234 -19.49 -0.69 24.93
C ASP A 234 -18.47 -1.81 25.15
N HIS A 235 -17.43 -1.87 24.30
CA HIS A 235 -16.43 -2.94 24.30
C HIS A 235 -15.02 -2.38 24.06
N GLY A 236 -14.03 -2.77 24.84
CA GLY A 236 -12.64 -2.32 24.67
C GLY A 236 -11.91 -3.05 23.55
N PHE A 237 -11.17 -2.31 22.71
CA PHE A 237 -10.31 -2.89 21.66
C PHE A 237 -9.22 -1.90 21.21
N GLU A 238 -8.34 -2.34 20.32
CA GLU A 238 -7.22 -1.56 19.81
C GLU A 238 -7.51 -0.95 18.44
N ILE A 239 -7.02 0.27 18.22
CA ILE A 239 -6.88 0.83 16.87
C ILE A 239 -5.40 0.83 16.45
N GLU A 240 -5.11 0.22 15.32
CA GLU A 240 -3.78 0.18 14.72
C GLU A 240 -3.71 1.15 13.54
N THR A 241 -2.76 2.09 13.58
CA THR A 241 -2.60 3.17 12.60
C THR A 241 -1.18 3.16 12.05
N LYS A 242 -1.01 3.38 10.74
CA LYS A 242 0.30 3.49 10.10
C LYS A 242 1.07 4.70 10.62
N VAL A 243 2.38 4.56 10.80
CA VAL A 243 3.27 5.66 11.21
C VAL A 243 3.39 6.80 10.18
N THR A 244 3.02 6.55 8.93
CA THR A 244 2.95 7.52 7.84
C THR A 244 1.49 7.85 7.49
N GLU A 245 1.21 9.08 7.04
CA GLU A 245 -0.15 9.57 6.72
C GLU A 245 -0.97 8.68 5.76
N ALA A 246 -0.30 7.97 4.85
CA ALA A 246 -0.92 6.99 3.97
C ALA A 246 -0.13 5.67 3.99
N ASP A 247 0.50 5.31 2.88
CA ASP A 247 1.09 3.98 2.71
C ASP A 247 2.62 4.04 2.69
N PHE A 248 3.25 3.96 3.87
CA PHE A 248 4.70 3.75 4.15
C PHE A 248 5.75 4.49 3.30
N VAL A 249 5.38 5.48 2.49
CA VAL A 249 6.32 6.28 1.71
C VAL A 249 7.10 7.14 2.69
N PRO A 250 8.44 7.03 2.74
CA PRO A 250 9.20 7.68 3.80
C PRO A 250 9.14 9.20 3.78
N TRP A 251 8.72 9.80 2.66
CA TRP A 251 8.68 11.25 2.41
C TRP A 251 7.34 11.90 2.71
N LEU A 252 6.34 11.10 3.07
CA LEU A 252 5.09 11.63 3.61
C LEU A 252 5.30 12.23 4.99
N SER A 253 4.35 13.07 5.38
CA SER A 253 4.29 13.64 6.71
C SER A 253 4.02 12.55 7.76
N LYS A 254 4.28 12.88 9.04
CA LYS A 254 3.83 12.07 10.18
C LYS A 254 2.33 11.87 10.07
N ASN A 255 1.82 10.68 10.35
CA ASN A 255 0.38 10.44 10.23
C ASN A 255 -0.42 11.32 11.21
N PRO A 256 -1.24 12.29 10.76
CA PRO A 256 -2.01 13.14 11.66
C PRO A 256 -3.12 12.40 12.41
N PHE A 257 -3.44 11.17 11.98
CA PHE A 257 -4.41 10.26 12.59
C PHE A 257 -3.78 9.25 13.56
N MET A 258 -2.44 9.21 13.67
CA MET A 258 -1.76 8.49 14.75
C MET A 258 -2.01 9.25 16.05
N LYS A 259 -3.13 8.98 16.71
CA LYS A 259 -3.53 9.62 17.97
C LYS A 259 -4.22 8.64 18.89
N LYS A 260 -3.95 8.75 20.19
CA LYS A 260 -4.64 7.91 21.17
C LYS A 260 -6.05 8.42 21.42
N ASN A 261 -7.02 7.65 20.95
CA ASN A 261 -8.44 7.99 21.04
C ASN A 261 -9.11 7.19 22.16
N ARG A 262 -9.02 7.66 23.41
CA ARG A 262 -9.59 6.94 24.57
C ARG A 262 -11.10 6.66 24.37
N PRO A 263 -11.60 5.47 24.72
CA PRO A 263 -10.93 4.43 25.52
C PRO A 263 -10.09 3.41 24.73
N LEU A 264 -9.87 3.61 23.42
CA LEU A 264 -9.06 2.72 22.60
C LEU A 264 -7.59 2.73 23.03
N THR A 265 -6.92 1.57 22.92
CA THR A 265 -5.46 1.50 22.85
C THR A 265 -4.97 1.81 21.44
N LEU A 266 -3.72 2.27 21.32
CA LEU A 266 -3.11 2.69 20.06
C LEU A 266 -1.96 1.74 19.67
N GLY A 267 -2.08 1.12 18.49
CA GLY A 267 -1.02 0.41 17.81
C GLY A 267 -0.40 1.25 16.69
N ALA A 268 0.93 1.26 16.58
CA ALA A 268 1.67 1.88 15.49
C ALA A 268 2.14 0.83 14.47
N GLU A 269 1.53 0.82 13.30
CA GLU A 269 1.89 -0.06 12.19
C GLU A 269 3.12 0.48 11.46
N CYS A 270 4.16 -0.35 11.35
CA CYS A 270 5.51 -0.01 10.90
C CYS A 270 5.98 -0.94 9.78
N ASP A 271 6.85 -0.45 8.88
CA ASP A 271 7.42 -1.26 7.79
C ASP A 271 8.95 -1.28 7.82
N ALA A 272 9.54 -2.40 8.23
CA ALA A 272 11.00 -2.55 8.28
C ALA A 272 11.59 -2.98 6.92
N LEU A 273 10.84 -3.73 6.13
CA LEU A 273 11.32 -4.23 4.84
C LEU A 273 11.13 -3.20 3.70
N GLY A 274 10.28 -2.20 3.89
CA GLY A 274 10.17 -1.04 3.02
C GLY A 274 9.52 -1.37 1.68
N GLU A 275 8.18 -1.39 1.68
CA GLU A 275 7.32 -1.61 0.51
C GLU A 275 7.76 -0.81 -0.70
N TYR A 276 7.98 0.49 -0.49
CA TYR A 276 8.31 1.44 -1.54
C TYR A 276 9.82 1.72 -1.62
N LEU A 277 10.62 1.05 -0.79
CA LEU A 277 12.07 1.09 -0.77
C LEU A 277 12.70 -0.09 -1.52
N GLY A 278 11.92 -0.74 -2.39
CA GLY A 278 12.35 -1.89 -3.17
C GLY A 278 12.16 -3.22 -2.46
N ALA A 279 11.31 -3.30 -1.42
CA ALA A 279 10.80 -4.54 -0.82
C ALA A 279 11.88 -5.60 -0.48
N GLY A 280 13.01 -5.15 0.08
CA GLY A 280 14.14 -6.00 0.46
C GLY A 280 15.09 -6.40 -0.68
N TYR A 281 14.83 -5.98 -1.92
CA TYR A 281 15.70 -6.25 -3.08
C TYR A 281 16.89 -5.29 -3.20
N LEU A 282 16.75 -4.08 -2.67
CA LEU A 282 17.76 -3.02 -2.70
C LEU A 282 18.34 -2.79 -1.29
N PRO A 283 19.46 -2.07 -1.13
CA PRO A 283 19.90 -1.57 0.16
C PRO A 283 19.22 -0.21 0.42
N ALA A 284 18.37 -0.15 1.44
CA ALA A 284 17.57 1.03 1.79
C ALA A 284 17.40 1.20 3.31
N ALA A 285 18.50 1.40 4.02
CA ALA A 285 18.46 1.74 5.43
C ALA A 285 17.83 3.11 5.69
N GLN A 286 16.79 3.17 6.54
CA GLN A 286 16.04 4.39 6.87
C GLN A 286 16.07 4.70 8.37
N VAL A 287 17.19 4.43 9.04
CA VAL A 287 17.33 4.49 10.50
C VAL A 287 16.92 5.85 11.08
N ALA A 288 17.30 6.96 10.44
CA ALA A 288 16.90 8.30 10.88
C ALA A 288 15.38 8.53 10.79
N ARG A 289 14.72 8.05 9.73
CA ARG A 289 13.26 8.15 9.60
C ARG A 289 12.54 7.25 10.60
N ILE A 290 13.05 6.05 10.84
CA ILE A 290 12.53 5.16 11.87
C ILE A 290 12.55 5.83 13.25
N ARG A 291 13.61 6.58 13.56
CA ARG A 291 13.67 7.37 14.80
C ARG A 291 12.51 8.36 14.91
N GLU A 292 12.26 9.12 13.84
CA GLU A 292 11.16 10.09 13.77
C GLU A 292 9.79 9.42 13.94
N TYR A 293 9.58 8.24 13.34
CA TYR A 293 8.34 7.46 13.47
C TYR A 293 8.12 6.97 14.90
N VAL A 294 9.16 6.41 15.52
CA VAL A 294 9.09 5.93 16.91
C VAL A 294 8.82 7.08 17.86
N ASP A 295 9.48 8.22 17.69
CA ASP A 295 9.22 9.43 18.48
C ASP A 295 7.80 9.93 18.34
N SER A 296 7.30 10.02 17.10
CA SER A 296 5.93 10.45 16.84
C SER A 296 4.89 9.54 17.50
N ALA A 297 5.12 8.24 17.52
CA ALA A 297 4.22 7.30 18.19
C ALA A 297 4.30 7.44 19.72
N TYR A 298 5.49 7.68 20.29
CA TYR A 298 5.64 7.96 21.71
C TYR A 298 4.99 9.28 22.15
N GLU A 299 5.02 10.31 21.31
CA GLU A 299 4.32 11.59 21.55
C GLU A 299 2.80 11.36 21.75
N GLU A 300 2.28 10.28 21.19
CA GLU A 300 0.85 9.92 21.17
C GLU A 300 0.51 8.77 22.13
N ASP A 301 1.38 8.47 23.10
CA ASP A 301 1.16 7.44 24.13
C ASP A 301 0.83 6.05 23.55
N VAL A 302 1.55 5.65 22.49
CA VAL A 302 1.41 4.34 21.82
C VAL A 302 1.53 3.16 22.79
N ASP A 303 0.65 2.17 22.65
CA ASP A 303 0.62 0.97 23.48
C ASP A 303 1.36 -0.21 22.81
N ARG A 304 1.42 -0.24 21.47
CA ARG A 304 2.03 -1.32 20.69
C ARG A 304 2.69 -0.83 19.40
N PHE A 305 3.83 -1.41 19.03
CA PHE A 305 4.41 -1.27 17.70
C PHE A 305 4.27 -2.59 16.94
N THR A 306 3.65 -2.57 15.77
CA THR A 306 3.52 -3.73 14.88
C THR A 306 4.47 -3.54 13.71
N ILE A 307 5.53 -4.34 13.64
CA ILE A 307 6.62 -4.19 12.66
C ILE A 307 6.50 -5.27 11.59
N ARG A 308 6.28 -4.87 10.33
CA ARG A 308 6.27 -5.79 9.19
C ARG A 308 7.69 -6.30 8.91
N ILE A 309 7.87 -7.63 8.94
CA ILE A 309 9.20 -8.30 8.85
C ILE A 309 9.41 -9.08 7.55
N ASP A 310 8.47 -9.05 6.63
CA ASP A 310 8.58 -9.66 5.31
C ASP A 310 7.65 -9.00 4.28
N ARG A 311 7.90 -9.30 3.00
CA ARG A 311 7.11 -8.81 1.87
C ARG A 311 7.48 -9.56 0.61
N VAL A 312 6.47 -9.99 -0.18
CA VAL A 312 6.66 -10.56 -1.53
C VAL A 312 7.80 -11.60 -1.54
N GLY A 313 7.75 -12.59 -0.64
CA GLY A 313 8.70 -13.70 -0.63
C GLY A 313 10.09 -13.35 -0.07
N ASN A 314 10.31 -12.11 0.36
CA ASN A 314 11.54 -11.68 1.02
C ASN A 314 11.34 -11.57 2.52
N SER A 315 12.24 -12.18 3.27
CA SER A 315 12.36 -12.02 4.71
C SER A 315 13.34 -10.89 5.04
N ILE A 316 13.00 -10.10 6.06
CA ILE A 316 13.93 -9.08 6.61
C ILE A 316 15.27 -9.69 7.03
N PHE A 317 15.25 -10.93 7.53
CA PHE A 317 16.43 -11.65 8.04
C PHE A 317 17.45 -12.04 6.96
N ASP A 318 17.07 -11.96 5.67
CA ASP A 318 17.93 -12.30 4.52
C ASP A 318 18.31 -11.07 3.69
N SER A 319 17.82 -9.90 4.08
CA SER A 319 17.91 -8.66 3.31
C SER A 319 18.94 -7.69 3.89
N ALA A 320 19.38 -6.74 3.08
CA ALA A 320 20.17 -5.60 3.57
C ALA A 320 19.36 -4.69 4.51
N HIS A 321 18.03 -4.83 4.55
CA HIS A 321 17.14 -4.02 5.38
C HIS A 321 17.07 -4.47 6.84
N GLU A 322 17.77 -5.54 7.25
CA GLU A 322 17.77 -5.99 8.65
C GLU A 322 18.15 -4.88 9.66
N VAL A 323 18.96 -3.91 9.23
CA VAL A 323 19.27 -2.68 9.99
C VAL A 323 18.02 -1.88 10.38
N ASN A 324 16.97 -1.88 9.56
CA ASN A 324 15.71 -1.20 9.86
C ASN A 324 14.96 -1.90 11.01
N LEU A 325 14.91 -3.23 11.00
CA LEU A 325 14.34 -3.99 12.13
C LEU A 325 15.15 -3.75 13.40
N TYR A 326 16.48 -3.82 13.31
CA TYR A 326 17.36 -3.49 14.43
C TYR A 326 17.09 -2.09 14.97
N ALA A 327 16.89 -1.09 14.09
CA ALA A 327 16.59 0.28 14.47
C ALA A 327 15.27 0.40 15.24
N TYR A 328 14.17 -0.18 14.74
CA TYR A 328 12.90 -0.20 15.48
C TYR A 328 13.06 -0.82 16.87
N MET A 329 13.65 -2.02 16.94
CA MET A 329 13.88 -2.72 18.21
C MET A 329 14.71 -1.89 19.19
N ARG A 330 15.72 -1.17 18.67
CA ARG A 330 16.65 -0.38 19.48
C ARG A 330 16.03 0.92 20.00
N PHE A 331 15.27 1.64 19.17
CA PHE A 331 14.63 2.90 19.57
C PHE A 331 13.40 2.70 20.47
N ILE A 332 12.65 1.62 20.28
CA ILE A 332 11.51 1.28 21.17
C ILE A 332 12.03 0.88 22.56
N ARG A 333 13.19 0.23 22.65
CA ARG A 333 13.77 -0.14 23.95
C ARG A 333 14.45 1.03 24.66
N ASP A 334 15.16 1.88 23.92
CA ASP A 334 15.86 3.03 24.50
C ASP A 334 15.70 4.27 23.62
N ARG A 335 14.86 5.16 24.13
CA ARG A 335 14.47 6.43 23.53
C ARG A 335 15.59 7.47 23.50
N ARG A 336 16.77 7.21 24.08
CA ARG A 336 17.93 8.12 24.01
C ARG A 336 18.90 7.75 22.89
N ALA A 337 18.74 6.57 22.27
CA ALA A 337 19.60 6.17 21.17
C ALA A 337 19.45 7.10 19.97
N THR A 338 20.58 7.45 19.37
CA THR A 338 20.67 8.23 18.13
C THR A 338 20.83 7.32 16.92
N ALA A 339 20.44 7.79 15.73
CA ALA A 339 20.62 7.03 14.50
C ALA A 339 22.08 6.59 14.27
N ASP A 340 23.03 7.46 14.56
CA ASP A 340 24.46 7.15 14.42
C ASP A 340 24.93 6.06 15.40
N GLN A 341 24.43 6.06 16.63
CA GLN A 341 24.71 4.99 17.59
C GLN A 341 24.14 3.66 17.10
N VAL A 342 22.87 3.64 16.65
CA VAL A 342 22.21 2.43 16.14
C VAL A 342 22.93 1.86 14.92
N ILE A 343 23.28 2.71 13.95
CA ILE A 343 24.03 2.29 12.76
C ILE A 343 25.39 1.73 13.16
N GLY A 344 26.11 2.40 14.06
CA GLY A 344 27.41 1.94 14.54
C GLY A 344 27.35 0.62 15.30
N GLU A 345 26.36 0.45 16.19
CA GLU A 345 26.13 -0.80 16.93
C GLU A 345 25.82 -1.96 15.97
N TYR A 346 24.86 -1.76 15.05
CA TYR A 346 24.52 -2.75 14.04
C TYR A 346 25.73 -3.12 13.19
N SER A 347 26.48 -2.12 12.72
CA SER A 347 27.61 -2.33 11.82
C SER A 347 28.75 -3.10 12.50
N ARG A 348 29.07 -2.79 13.75
CA ARG A 348 30.05 -3.55 14.55
C ARG A 348 29.61 -4.99 14.79
N LYS A 349 28.32 -5.19 15.07
CA LYS A 349 27.76 -6.54 15.29
C LYS A 349 27.78 -7.39 14.03
N ARG A 350 27.55 -6.79 12.86
CA ARG A 350 27.30 -7.52 11.60
C ARG A 350 28.53 -7.65 10.70
N PHE A 351 29.38 -6.63 10.63
CA PHE A 351 30.39 -6.52 9.56
C PHE A 351 31.85 -6.63 10.01
N GLY A 352 32.11 -6.82 11.31
CA GLY A 352 33.46 -7.03 11.83
C GLY A 352 34.42 -5.90 11.46
N ALA A 353 35.52 -6.23 10.77
CA ALA A 353 36.55 -5.27 10.39
C ALA A 353 36.07 -4.19 9.40
N ALA A 354 34.97 -4.43 8.68
CA ALA A 354 34.38 -3.47 7.73
C ALA A 354 33.34 -2.53 8.36
N ALA A 355 33.16 -2.56 9.69
CA ALA A 355 32.06 -1.87 10.37
C ALA A 355 31.97 -0.36 10.07
N ASP A 356 33.09 0.36 10.09
CA ASP A 356 33.09 1.81 9.87
C ASP A 356 32.78 2.20 8.42
N ASP A 357 33.27 1.42 7.46
CA ASP A 357 32.95 1.60 6.04
C ASP A 357 31.48 1.30 5.75
N MET A 358 30.96 0.19 6.29
CA MET A 358 29.55 -0.18 6.16
C MET A 358 28.63 0.84 6.83
N ALA A 359 29.01 1.37 8.00
CA ALA A 359 28.26 2.43 8.67
C ALA A 359 28.16 3.69 7.80
N ARG A 360 29.21 4.04 7.03
CA ARG A 360 29.17 5.15 6.08
C ARG A 360 28.26 4.86 4.89
N LEU A 361 28.31 3.65 4.33
CA LEU A 361 27.43 3.24 3.23
C LEU A 361 25.96 3.31 3.64
N ILE A 362 25.62 2.73 4.78
CA ILE A 362 24.25 2.69 5.33
C ILE A 362 23.60 4.08 5.40
N LYS A 363 24.37 5.12 5.76
CA LYS A 363 23.84 6.49 5.85
C LYS A 363 23.39 7.06 4.50
N GLY A 364 23.92 6.58 3.37
CA GLY A 364 23.60 7.07 2.03
C GLY A 364 22.54 6.26 1.28
N GLU A 365 22.14 5.09 1.80
CA GLU A 365 21.29 4.13 1.08
C GLU A 365 19.90 4.69 0.75
N LEU A 366 19.26 5.36 1.71
CA LEU A 366 17.90 5.89 1.51
C LEU A 366 17.85 6.99 0.44
N GLU A 367 18.86 7.86 0.38
CA GLU A 367 18.95 8.89 -0.65
C GLU A 367 19.26 8.30 -2.03
N MET A 368 20.12 7.27 -2.09
CA MET A 368 20.35 6.51 -3.31
C MET A 368 19.03 5.91 -3.83
N VAL A 369 18.27 5.22 -2.98
CA VAL A 369 16.98 4.61 -3.37
C VAL A 369 15.95 5.67 -3.75
N ARG A 370 15.88 6.81 -3.05
CA ARG A 370 15.04 7.95 -3.45
C ARG A 370 15.34 8.35 -4.88
N ASN A 371 16.61 8.58 -5.20
CA ASN A 371 17.04 9.06 -6.50
C ASN A 371 16.90 8.00 -7.61
N ILE A 372 16.77 6.72 -7.26
CA ILE A 372 16.48 5.63 -8.22
C ILE A 372 14.96 5.46 -8.42
N HIS A 373 14.17 5.34 -7.34
CA HIS A 373 12.77 4.92 -7.39
C HIS A 373 11.72 6.03 -7.49
N TYR A 374 12.01 7.22 -6.99
CA TYR A 374 11.02 8.30 -6.85
C TYR A 374 11.21 9.34 -7.95
N ILE A 375 10.35 10.35 -8.06
CA ILE A 375 10.60 11.53 -8.88
C ILE A 375 10.37 12.76 -8.01
N ALA A 376 11.43 13.48 -7.64
CA ALA A 376 11.36 14.53 -6.63
C ALA A 376 10.61 14.06 -5.37
N SER A 377 10.97 12.88 -4.86
CA SER A 377 10.32 12.23 -3.70
C SER A 377 8.88 11.75 -3.89
N ASN A 378 8.27 11.91 -5.06
CA ASN A 378 6.96 11.33 -5.41
C ASN A 378 7.12 9.85 -5.80
N LEU A 379 6.19 8.99 -5.38
CA LEU A 379 6.29 7.55 -5.61
C LEU A 379 5.98 7.20 -7.07
N THR A 380 6.90 6.48 -7.74
CA THR A 380 6.70 6.05 -9.14
C THR A 380 5.83 4.80 -9.26
N PHE A 381 6.11 3.78 -8.45
CA PHE A 381 5.41 2.49 -8.49
C PHE A 381 4.84 2.18 -7.11
N HIS A 382 3.52 2.02 -7.04
CA HIS A 382 2.78 1.72 -5.82
C HIS A 382 2.51 0.20 -5.67
N SER A 383 3.26 -0.64 -6.39
CA SER A 383 3.21 -2.10 -6.20
C SER A 383 4.51 -2.76 -6.64
N PHE A 384 4.98 -3.71 -5.83
CA PHE A 384 6.07 -4.63 -6.16
C PHE A 384 5.54 -6.08 -6.06
N PRO A 385 5.84 -6.98 -7.02
CA PRO A 385 6.55 -6.76 -8.29
C PRO A 385 5.87 -5.72 -9.20
N ILE A 386 6.65 -5.05 -10.05
CA ILE A 386 6.11 -4.07 -11.01
C ILE A 386 5.24 -4.80 -12.03
N LYS A 387 3.92 -4.58 -11.96
CA LYS A 387 2.97 -5.25 -12.85
C LYS A 387 3.05 -4.67 -14.27
N PRO A 388 3.02 -5.50 -15.33
CA PRO A 388 3.03 -5.06 -16.72
C PRO A 388 1.65 -4.52 -17.15
N ASN A 389 1.18 -3.45 -16.49
CA ASN A 389 -0.03 -2.72 -16.87
C ASN A 389 0.01 -1.28 -16.32
N PHE A 390 -0.59 -0.34 -17.05
CA PHE A 390 -0.65 1.07 -16.62
C PHE A 390 -1.73 1.36 -15.58
N LYS A 391 -2.69 0.45 -15.33
CA LYS A 391 -3.84 0.69 -14.43
C LYS A 391 -3.38 1.23 -13.08
N THR A 392 -2.40 0.54 -12.53
CA THR A 392 -1.77 0.81 -11.25
C THR A 392 -1.02 2.15 -11.35
N VAL A 393 -0.02 2.27 -12.24
CA VAL A 393 0.86 3.45 -12.33
C VAL A 393 0.09 4.76 -12.55
N LYS A 394 -0.95 4.74 -13.39
CA LYS A 394 -1.83 5.90 -13.63
C LYS A 394 -2.72 6.24 -12.43
N ALA A 395 -3.10 5.25 -11.62
CA ALA A 395 -3.87 5.51 -10.40
C ALA A 395 -3.03 6.30 -9.38
N GLY A 396 -1.72 6.02 -9.29
CA GLY A 396 -0.77 6.72 -8.41
C GLY A 396 -0.33 8.11 -8.88
N GLY A 397 -0.79 8.60 -10.03
CA GLY A 397 -0.61 10.01 -10.44
C GLY A 397 0.79 10.44 -10.84
N VAL A 398 1.78 9.54 -10.88
CA VAL A 398 3.20 9.92 -11.12
C VAL A 398 3.40 10.68 -12.42
N PHE A 399 2.61 10.42 -13.45
CA PHE A 399 2.73 11.13 -14.73
C PHE A 399 2.46 12.63 -14.60
N SER A 400 1.68 13.06 -13.61
CA SER A 400 1.48 14.46 -13.31
C SER A 400 2.79 15.20 -13.01
N VAL A 401 3.78 14.49 -12.44
CA VAL A 401 5.10 15.03 -12.06
C VAL A 401 6.01 15.31 -13.28
N TYR A 402 5.72 14.70 -14.43
CA TYR A 402 6.51 14.88 -15.66
C TYR A 402 6.10 16.13 -16.47
N ARG A 403 5.02 16.81 -16.08
CA ARG A 403 4.69 18.12 -16.64
C ARG A 403 5.61 19.16 -16.03
N GLU A 404 6.53 19.77 -16.77
CA GLU A 404 7.54 20.67 -16.19
C GLU A 404 6.92 21.92 -15.51
N ASN A 405 7.50 22.33 -14.37
CA ASN A 405 7.20 23.57 -13.65
C ASN A 405 5.70 23.83 -13.40
N SER A 406 4.92 22.76 -13.23
CA SER A 406 3.48 22.79 -13.09
C SER A 406 3.07 22.56 -11.64
N ASP A 407 1.91 23.12 -11.28
CA ASP A 407 1.29 22.89 -9.98
C ASP A 407 0.58 21.52 -9.98
N LEU A 408 0.53 20.88 -8.82
CA LEU A 408 -0.01 19.53 -8.62
C LEU A 408 -1.38 19.52 -7.93
N GLU A 409 -2.12 20.64 -7.95
CA GLU A 409 -3.46 20.76 -7.33
C GLU A 409 -4.43 19.66 -7.80
N ALA A 410 -4.31 19.17 -9.05
CA ALA A 410 -5.16 18.09 -9.54
C ALA A 410 -4.85 16.71 -8.94
N ALA A 411 -3.69 16.58 -8.31
CA ALA A 411 -3.22 15.35 -7.68
C ALA A 411 -3.23 15.40 -6.15
N LYS A 412 -3.84 16.43 -5.52
CA LYS A 412 -3.83 16.60 -4.06
C LYS A 412 -4.39 15.43 -3.25
N ASP A 413 -5.41 14.74 -3.79
CA ASP A 413 -6.04 13.58 -3.13
C ASP A 413 -5.38 12.25 -3.56
N ILE A 414 -4.16 12.32 -4.12
CA ILE A 414 -3.35 11.18 -4.53
C ILE A 414 -2.14 11.12 -3.59
N TRP A 415 -2.24 10.33 -2.53
CA TRP A 415 -1.23 10.29 -1.44
C TRP A 415 0.20 9.99 -1.88
N SER A 416 0.42 9.40 -3.07
CA SER A 416 1.76 9.18 -3.62
C SER A 416 2.43 10.44 -4.18
N ILE A 417 1.69 11.56 -4.21
CA ILE A 417 2.08 12.84 -4.77
C ILE A 417 2.16 13.89 -3.67
N LEU A 418 3.28 14.59 -3.63
CA LEU A 418 3.57 15.72 -2.75
C LEU A 418 3.12 16.99 -3.47
N ASP A 419 1.84 17.30 -3.34
CA ASP A 419 1.13 18.32 -4.11
C ASP A 419 1.53 19.77 -3.79
N TRP A 420 2.16 20.00 -2.64
CA TRP A 420 2.71 21.31 -2.23
C TRP A 420 4.01 21.68 -2.96
N MET A 421 4.57 20.79 -3.80
CA MET A 421 5.76 21.06 -4.59
C MET A 421 5.41 21.37 -6.04
N LYS A 422 6.20 22.26 -6.66
CA LYS A 422 6.22 22.38 -8.12
C LYS A 422 6.96 21.20 -8.73
N THR A 423 6.48 20.75 -9.87
CA THR A 423 7.15 19.67 -10.59
C THR A 423 8.52 20.10 -11.12
N PRO A 424 9.51 19.20 -11.12
CA PRO A 424 10.84 19.46 -11.67
C PRO A 424 10.82 19.60 -13.20
N SER A 425 11.87 20.21 -13.74
CA SER A 425 12.18 20.11 -15.17
C SER A 425 12.59 18.67 -15.55
N HIS A 426 12.42 18.30 -16.82
CA HIS A 426 12.88 17.03 -17.36
C HIS A 426 14.38 16.81 -17.16
N ALA A 427 15.18 17.88 -17.24
CA ALA A 427 16.62 17.81 -16.98
C ALA A 427 16.92 17.42 -15.52
N GLN A 428 16.19 18.01 -14.56
CA GLN A 428 16.33 17.66 -13.15
C GLN A 428 15.88 16.22 -12.86
N ILE A 429 14.77 15.77 -13.48
CA ILE A 429 14.30 14.39 -13.36
C ILE A 429 15.38 13.40 -13.82
N LEU A 430 16.00 13.65 -14.97
CA LEU A 430 17.05 12.77 -15.51
C LEU A 430 18.33 12.81 -14.66
N ALA A 431 18.75 14.01 -14.22
CA ALA A 431 19.90 14.18 -13.36
C ALA A 431 19.72 13.46 -12.01
N GLU A 432 18.51 13.46 -11.45
CA GLU A 432 18.18 12.70 -10.23
C GLU A 432 18.48 11.21 -10.43
N LYS A 433 18.04 10.61 -11.55
CA LYS A 433 18.33 9.20 -11.86
C LYS A 433 19.82 8.92 -12.00
N ASP A 434 20.55 9.81 -12.67
CA ASP A 434 21.99 9.68 -12.85
C ASP A 434 22.73 9.75 -11.50
N VAL A 435 22.33 10.64 -10.59
CA VAL A 435 22.87 10.73 -9.22
C VAL A 435 22.63 9.44 -8.44
N GLY A 436 21.40 8.91 -8.49
CA GLY A 436 21.03 7.66 -7.82
C GLY A 436 21.84 6.46 -8.33
N LEU A 437 21.93 6.30 -9.66
CA LEU A 437 22.71 5.23 -10.26
C LEU A 437 24.20 5.33 -9.92
N ALA A 438 24.78 6.53 -9.98
CA ALA A 438 26.18 6.73 -9.62
C ALA A 438 26.45 6.40 -8.14
N ALA A 439 25.51 6.67 -7.25
CA ALA A 439 25.60 6.28 -5.84
C ALA A 439 25.56 4.74 -5.68
N ALA A 440 24.68 4.05 -6.42
CA ALA A 440 24.63 2.58 -6.41
C ALA A 440 25.92 1.94 -6.95
N GLU A 441 26.49 2.48 -8.02
CA GLU A 441 27.75 1.99 -8.60
C GLU A 441 28.93 2.20 -7.65
N ARG A 442 29.01 3.35 -6.98
CA ARG A 442 30.01 3.59 -5.92
C ARG A 442 29.83 2.63 -4.74
N GLY A 443 28.59 2.41 -4.30
CA GLY A 443 28.28 1.46 -3.23
C GLY A 443 28.71 0.05 -3.58
N LEU A 444 28.41 -0.42 -4.81
CA LEU A 444 28.85 -1.74 -5.27
C LEU A 444 30.38 -1.86 -5.32
N ALA A 445 31.07 -0.85 -5.87
CA ALA A 445 32.53 -0.83 -5.92
C ALA A 445 33.15 -0.89 -4.51
N GLU A 446 32.53 -0.22 -3.55
CA GLU A 446 32.96 -0.26 -2.15
C GLU A 446 32.75 -1.63 -1.53
N ILE A 447 31.62 -2.29 -1.77
CA ILE A 447 31.39 -3.68 -1.32
C ILE A 447 32.44 -4.64 -1.90
N GLU A 448 32.80 -4.49 -3.18
CA GLU A 448 33.86 -5.29 -3.80
C GLU A 448 35.23 -5.03 -3.15
N ARG A 449 35.54 -3.76 -2.82
CA ARG A 449 36.76 -3.39 -2.09
C ARG A 449 36.79 -3.98 -0.68
N LEU A 450 35.63 -4.07 -0.01
CA LEU A 450 35.49 -4.57 1.36
C LEU A 450 35.39 -6.10 1.46
N LYS A 451 35.32 -6.82 0.34
CA LYS A 451 35.30 -8.29 0.30
C LYS A 451 36.28 -8.99 1.27
N PRO A 452 37.57 -8.59 1.39
CA PRO A 452 38.50 -9.27 2.31
C PRO A 452 38.22 -8.98 3.80
N LEU A 453 37.40 -7.97 4.12
CA LEU A 453 37.09 -7.54 5.49
C LEU A 453 35.70 -7.99 5.96
N LEU A 454 34.80 -8.28 5.02
CA LEU A 454 33.42 -8.69 5.30
C LEU A 454 33.33 -10.19 5.64
N PRO A 455 32.46 -10.59 6.57
CA PRO A 455 31.99 -11.96 6.67
C PRO A 455 31.44 -12.45 5.32
N ALA A 456 31.68 -13.71 4.98
CA ALA A 456 31.40 -14.23 3.64
C ALA A 456 29.91 -14.16 3.26
N ASP A 457 29.02 -14.45 4.21
CA ASP A 457 27.57 -14.35 4.05
C ASP A 457 27.11 -12.90 3.87
N GLU A 458 27.70 -11.97 4.62
CA GLU A 458 27.44 -10.54 4.48
C GLU A 458 27.94 -9.97 3.16
N TYR A 459 29.13 -10.36 2.70
CA TYR A 459 29.60 -9.98 1.37
C TYR A 459 28.59 -10.41 0.29
N VAL A 460 28.13 -11.66 0.32
CA VAL A 460 27.13 -12.16 -0.65
C VAL A 460 25.83 -11.36 -0.57
N ARG A 461 25.32 -11.10 0.65
CA ARG A 461 24.09 -10.34 0.89
C ARG A 461 24.20 -8.91 0.36
N GLN A 462 25.23 -8.18 0.76
CA GLN A 462 25.42 -6.77 0.40
C GLN A 462 25.73 -6.61 -1.08
N ARG A 463 26.60 -7.45 -1.65
CA ARG A 463 26.91 -7.44 -3.07
C ARG A 463 25.66 -7.66 -3.92
N ARG A 464 24.80 -8.59 -3.52
CA ARG A 464 23.52 -8.83 -4.20
C ARG A 464 22.63 -7.58 -4.15
N ALA A 465 22.46 -6.97 -2.97
CA ALA A 465 21.62 -5.78 -2.83
C ALA A 465 22.14 -4.61 -3.68
N PHE A 466 23.45 -4.29 -3.62
CA PHE A 466 24.02 -3.19 -4.41
C PHE A 466 24.06 -3.50 -5.91
N SER A 467 24.33 -4.75 -6.31
CA SER A 467 24.19 -5.17 -7.72
C SER A 467 22.75 -4.99 -8.21
N ASN A 468 21.78 -5.27 -7.34
CA ASN A 468 20.38 -5.05 -7.68
C ASN A 468 20.05 -3.56 -7.81
N ALA A 469 20.59 -2.71 -6.95
CA ALA A 469 20.43 -1.26 -7.04
C ALA A 469 21.01 -0.69 -8.35
N VAL A 470 22.17 -1.18 -8.78
CA VAL A 470 22.76 -0.80 -10.07
C VAL A 470 21.87 -1.22 -11.24
N ASN A 471 21.47 -2.49 -11.29
CA ASN A 471 20.71 -3.01 -12.44
C ASN A 471 19.27 -2.45 -12.47
N GLY A 472 18.60 -2.38 -11.32
CA GLY A 472 17.31 -1.73 -11.17
C GLY A 472 17.37 -0.23 -11.51
N GLY A 473 18.43 0.46 -11.07
CA GLY A 473 18.66 1.87 -11.40
C GLY A 473 18.86 2.14 -12.89
N LYS A 474 19.60 1.28 -13.60
CA LYS A 474 19.73 1.35 -15.07
C LYS A 474 18.38 1.21 -15.76
N ALA A 475 17.61 0.19 -15.40
CA ALA A 475 16.28 -0.05 -15.99
C ALA A 475 15.29 1.09 -15.70
N LEU A 476 15.26 1.61 -14.47
CA LEU A 476 14.39 2.72 -14.08
C LEU A 476 14.76 4.03 -14.76
N ARG A 477 16.06 4.34 -14.86
CA ARG A 477 16.56 5.47 -15.64
C ARG A 477 16.16 5.38 -17.11
N ALA A 478 16.26 4.19 -17.71
CA ALA A 478 15.83 3.95 -19.08
C ALA A 478 14.32 4.20 -19.26
N TYR A 479 13.49 3.70 -18.34
CA TYR A 479 12.06 3.99 -18.30
C TYR A 479 11.76 5.49 -18.17
N THR A 480 12.42 6.19 -17.23
CA THR A 480 12.26 7.64 -17.04
C THR A 480 12.59 8.44 -18.31
N ARG A 481 13.60 8.02 -19.07
CA ARG A 481 13.91 8.63 -20.38
C ARG A 481 12.78 8.47 -21.39
N CYS A 482 12.14 7.31 -21.44
CA CYS A 482 10.96 7.09 -22.28
C CYS A 482 9.82 8.03 -21.89
N VAL A 483 9.51 8.17 -20.59
CA VAL A 483 8.44 9.08 -20.14
C VAL A 483 8.78 10.54 -20.44
N VAL A 484 10.02 10.98 -20.21
CA VAL A 484 10.45 12.35 -20.60
C VAL A 484 10.29 12.56 -22.12
N ALA A 485 10.71 11.59 -22.94
CA ALA A 485 10.57 11.68 -24.39
C ALA A 485 9.11 11.74 -24.83
N TYR A 486 8.22 10.96 -24.18
CA TYR A 486 6.77 11.02 -24.37
C TYR A 486 6.24 12.44 -24.17
N PHE A 487 6.57 13.07 -23.04
CA PHE A 487 6.11 14.42 -22.72
C PHE A 487 6.67 15.48 -23.68
N ARG A 488 7.94 15.36 -24.08
CA ARG A 488 8.56 16.28 -25.04
C ARG A 488 7.92 16.21 -26.42
N ASP A 489 7.73 15.00 -26.96
CA ASP A 489 7.12 14.83 -28.28
C ASP A 489 5.64 15.28 -28.26
N MET A 490 4.90 15.01 -27.18
CA MET A 490 3.51 15.43 -27.03
C MET A 490 3.39 16.96 -26.91
N ALA A 491 4.29 17.60 -26.15
CA ALA A 491 4.35 19.06 -26.04
C ALA A 491 4.71 19.73 -27.38
N ALA A 492 5.55 19.09 -28.19
CA ALA A 492 5.85 19.53 -29.54
C ALA A 492 4.74 19.19 -30.56
N GLY A 493 3.66 18.53 -30.14
CA GLY A 493 2.53 18.18 -31.01
C GLY A 493 2.89 17.19 -32.12
N LYS A 494 3.94 16.38 -31.95
CA LYS A 494 4.45 15.52 -33.01
C LYS A 494 3.49 14.38 -33.32
N ASP A 495 3.26 14.16 -34.62
CA ASP A 495 2.49 13.02 -35.11
C ASP A 495 3.30 11.72 -35.14
N VAL A 496 4.62 11.83 -35.34
CA VAL A 496 5.57 10.73 -35.22
C VAL A 496 6.49 11.02 -34.03
N PRO A 497 6.48 10.20 -32.96
CA PRO A 497 7.22 10.50 -31.75
C PRO A 497 8.66 9.98 -31.82
N ASP A 498 9.49 10.59 -32.67
CA ASP A 498 10.86 10.12 -32.94
C ASP A 498 11.73 10.02 -31.68
N SER A 499 11.57 10.96 -30.73
CA SER A 499 12.36 10.95 -29.49
C SER A 499 11.94 9.78 -28.61
N LEU A 500 10.63 9.54 -28.49
CA LEU A 500 10.08 8.41 -27.74
C LEU A 500 10.43 7.07 -28.41
N ASN A 501 10.36 6.98 -29.74
CA ASN A 501 10.73 5.78 -30.48
C ASN A 501 12.20 5.41 -30.24
N ALA A 502 13.10 6.40 -30.32
CA ALA A 502 14.52 6.20 -30.05
C ALA A 502 14.76 5.82 -28.57
N ALA A 503 14.13 6.52 -27.63
CA ALA A 503 14.25 6.23 -26.19
C ALA A 503 13.71 4.84 -25.84
N SER A 504 12.55 4.46 -26.38
CA SER A 504 11.92 3.16 -26.18
C SER A 504 12.79 2.02 -26.69
N ALA A 505 13.30 2.13 -27.93
CA ALA A 505 14.17 1.12 -28.51
C ALA A 505 15.48 0.94 -27.70
N ALA A 506 16.09 2.06 -27.28
CA ALA A 506 17.29 2.03 -26.45
C ALA A 506 17.00 1.41 -25.06
N ALA A 507 15.89 1.78 -24.43
CA ALA A 507 15.50 1.28 -23.12
C ALA A 507 15.19 -0.22 -23.14
N VAL A 508 14.46 -0.70 -24.15
CA VAL A 508 14.17 -2.14 -24.31
C VAL A 508 15.48 -2.92 -24.45
N LYS A 509 16.41 -2.45 -25.30
CA LYS A 509 17.72 -3.09 -25.45
C LYS A 509 18.52 -3.10 -24.16
N GLU A 510 18.55 -1.99 -23.42
CA GLU A 510 19.25 -1.90 -22.13
C GLU A 510 18.64 -2.87 -21.11
N ILE A 511 17.31 -2.88 -20.96
CA ILE A 511 16.62 -3.76 -20.00
C ILE A 511 16.82 -5.23 -20.36
N GLU A 512 16.69 -5.62 -21.64
CA GLU A 512 16.91 -7.00 -22.08
C GLU A 512 18.34 -7.47 -21.86
N SER A 513 19.33 -6.56 -21.91
CA SER A 513 20.72 -6.90 -21.56
C SER A 513 20.96 -7.17 -20.07
N LEU A 514 20.03 -6.73 -19.21
CA LEU A 514 20.07 -6.96 -17.75
C LEU A 514 19.28 -8.21 -17.34
N MET A 515 18.39 -8.70 -18.20
CA MET A 515 17.54 -9.85 -17.91
C MET A 515 18.31 -11.16 -17.97
N THR A 516 18.04 -12.06 -17.02
CA THR A 516 18.56 -13.42 -17.06
C THR A 516 17.79 -14.30 -18.04
N ASN A 517 16.49 -14.05 -18.21
CA ASN A 517 15.64 -14.71 -19.19
C ASN A 517 14.83 -13.67 -19.99
N VAL A 518 15.33 -13.33 -21.18
CA VAL A 518 14.67 -12.38 -22.09
C VAL A 518 13.28 -12.82 -22.56
N ASN A 519 12.96 -14.13 -22.50
CA ASN A 519 11.67 -14.67 -22.91
C ASN A 519 10.64 -14.71 -21.77
N ASP A 520 10.97 -14.27 -20.54
CA ASP A 520 9.97 -14.15 -19.48
C ASP A 520 9.06 -12.95 -19.81
N ASP A 521 7.79 -13.23 -20.09
CA ASP A 521 6.78 -12.22 -20.47
C ASP A 521 5.63 -12.13 -19.45
N PHE A 522 5.76 -12.78 -18.29
CA PHE A 522 4.74 -12.80 -17.22
C PHE A 522 3.31 -12.98 -17.76
N THR A 523 3.01 -14.14 -18.35
CA THR A 523 1.68 -14.48 -18.88
C THR A 523 0.82 -15.29 -17.91
N GLY A 524 1.37 -15.65 -16.73
CA GLY A 524 0.75 -16.57 -15.78
C GLY A 524 -0.22 -15.92 -14.80
N LYS A 525 -1.33 -16.62 -14.52
CA LYS A 525 -2.26 -16.34 -13.39
C LYS A 525 -1.69 -16.68 -12.00
N GLY A 526 -0.36 -16.83 -11.87
CA GLY A 526 0.27 -17.15 -10.57
C GLY A 526 0.12 -15.98 -9.59
N SER A 527 0.03 -16.25 -8.28
CA SER A 527 -0.06 -15.18 -7.29
C SER A 527 1.20 -14.32 -7.36
N TYR A 528 1.00 -13.03 -7.67
CA TYR A 528 2.04 -12.01 -7.83
C TYR A 528 2.98 -11.86 -6.63
N PHE A 529 2.60 -12.44 -5.49
CA PHE A 529 3.31 -12.33 -4.23
C PHE A 529 4.37 -13.41 -4.02
N ASN A 530 4.50 -14.40 -4.92
CA ASN A 530 5.42 -15.54 -4.75
C ASN A 530 6.80 -15.36 -5.39
N VAL A 531 7.27 -14.13 -5.65
CA VAL A 531 8.63 -13.93 -6.16
C VAL A 531 9.61 -14.07 -5.00
N VAL A 532 10.21 -15.24 -4.86
CA VAL A 532 11.20 -15.52 -3.80
C VAL A 532 12.61 -15.28 -4.33
N GLY A 533 13.45 -14.62 -3.54
CA GLY A 533 14.89 -14.46 -3.81
C GLY A 533 15.22 -13.33 -4.80
N GLY A 534 16.50 -13.17 -5.16
CA GLY A 534 17.01 -12.00 -5.91
C GLY A 534 16.67 -11.91 -7.41
N ASN A 535 15.51 -12.42 -7.86
CA ASN A 535 15.13 -12.41 -9.28
C ASN A 535 14.58 -11.04 -9.70
N LEU A 536 15.44 -10.19 -10.27
CA LEU A 536 15.02 -8.88 -10.75
C LEU A 536 14.19 -8.90 -12.04
N ASP A 537 14.25 -9.97 -12.83
CA ASP A 537 13.48 -10.07 -14.08
C ASP A 537 12.00 -9.87 -13.78
N ARG A 538 11.49 -10.61 -12.79
CA ARG A 538 10.07 -10.56 -12.41
C ARG A 538 9.70 -9.37 -11.55
N VAL A 539 10.64 -8.80 -10.80
CA VAL A 539 10.38 -7.69 -9.88
C VAL A 539 10.38 -6.35 -10.61
N TYR A 540 11.30 -6.17 -11.55
CA TYR A 540 11.51 -4.91 -12.26
C TYR A 540 11.41 -5.06 -13.78
N PHE A 541 12.22 -5.94 -14.38
CA PHE A 541 12.55 -5.82 -15.80
C PHE A 541 11.40 -6.15 -16.73
N VAL A 542 10.58 -7.17 -16.44
CA VAL A 542 9.40 -7.49 -17.25
C VAL A 542 8.42 -6.31 -17.27
N GLY A 543 8.11 -5.74 -16.10
CA GLY A 543 7.23 -4.58 -15.97
C GLY A 543 7.78 -3.34 -16.68
N LEU A 544 9.06 -3.01 -16.46
CA LEU A 544 9.68 -1.82 -17.08
C LEU A 544 9.84 -1.96 -18.60
N ARG A 545 10.19 -3.16 -19.10
CA ARG A 545 10.23 -3.45 -20.54
C ARG A 545 8.87 -3.29 -21.16
N PHE A 546 7.83 -3.82 -20.52
CA PHE A 546 6.44 -3.63 -20.93
C PHE A 546 6.12 -2.14 -21.06
N PHE A 547 6.39 -1.34 -20.03
CA PHE A 547 6.09 0.09 -20.07
C PHE A 547 6.85 0.83 -21.17
N CYS A 548 8.14 0.54 -21.37
CA CYS A 548 8.92 1.20 -22.43
C CYS A 548 8.35 0.93 -23.83
N ARG A 549 7.87 -0.30 -24.09
CA ARG A 549 7.19 -0.64 -25.36
C ARG A 549 5.81 0.02 -25.45
N GLU A 550 5.03 -0.09 -24.39
CA GLU A 550 3.62 0.30 -24.38
C GLU A 550 3.42 1.82 -24.45
N LEU A 551 4.39 2.61 -23.95
CA LEU A 551 4.36 4.08 -24.08
C LEU A 551 4.25 4.55 -25.54
N VAL A 552 4.88 3.84 -26.50
CA VAL A 552 4.82 4.18 -27.93
C VAL A 552 3.40 4.00 -28.46
N ARG A 553 2.78 2.85 -28.14
CA ARG A 553 1.39 2.57 -28.52
C ARG A 553 0.44 3.59 -27.91
N GLU A 554 0.60 3.86 -26.62
CA GLU A 554 -0.25 4.78 -25.90
C GLU A 554 -0.12 6.23 -26.42
N TYR A 555 1.09 6.65 -26.78
CA TYR A 555 1.33 7.94 -27.43
C TYR A 555 0.50 8.07 -28.70
N GLY A 556 0.56 7.06 -29.59
CA GLY A 556 -0.15 7.09 -30.87
C GLY A 556 -1.66 7.24 -30.69
N ILE A 557 -2.23 6.51 -29.73
CA ILE A 557 -3.66 6.57 -29.41
C ILE A 557 -4.03 7.95 -28.84
N GLU A 558 -3.30 8.43 -27.83
CA GLU A 558 -3.58 9.71 -27.22
C GLU A 558 -3.43 10.86 -28.21
N ARG A 559 -2.35 10.88 -29.00
CA ARG A 559 -2.11 11.90 -30.04
C ARG A 559 -3.23 11.93 -31.07
N ALA A 560 -3.74 10.77 -31.51
CA ALA A 560 -4.87 10.71 -32.43
C ALA A 560 -6.14 11.33 -31.83
N MET A 561 -6.44 11.03 -30.56
CA MET A 561 -7.58 11.63 -29.85
C MET A 561 -7.43 13.15 -29.70
N ARG A 562 -6.22 13.65 -29.39
CA ARG A 562 -5.92 15.09 -29.31
C ARG A 562 -6.07 15.77 -30.66
N ARG A 563 -5.52 15.20 -31.73
CA ARG A 563 -5.60 15.76 -33.09
C ARG A 563 -7.04 16.00 -33.53
N ARG A 564 -7.96 15.08 -33.21
CA ARG A 564 -9.39 15.26 -33.48
C ARG A 564 -9.93 16.54 -32.82
N LEU A 565 -9.63 16.76 -31.54
CA LEU A 565 -10.12 17.93 -30.80
C LEU A 565 -9.45 19.24 -31.24
N GLU A 566 -8.17 19.19 -31.61
CA GLU A 566 -7.43 20.30 -32.21
C GLU A 566 -8.04 20.72 -33.55
N GLN A 567 -8.36 19.76 -34.43
CA GLN A 567 -9.03 20.01 -35.72
C GLN A 567 -10.43 20.58 -35.57
N GLU A 568 -11.13 20.18 -34.51
CA GLU A 568 -12.44 20.72 -34.13
C GLU A 568 -12.36 22.11 -33.47
N LYS A 569 -11.15 22.69 -33.35
CA LYS A 569 -10.89 24.03 -32.79
C LYS A 569 -11.50 24.22 -31.41
N ALA A 570 -11.40 23.20 -30.55
CA ALA A 570 -11.78 23.33 -29.14
C ALA A 570 -10.96 24.46 -28.47
N TYR A 571 -11.62 25.27 -27.62
CA TYR A 571 -10.96 26.31 -26.83
C TYR A 571 -9.94 25.69 -25.86
N ASP A 572 -10.35 24.61 -25.19
CA ASP A 572 -9.54 23.82 -24.28
C ASP A 572 -10.14 22.41 -24.18
N PHE A 573 -9.31 21.42 -23.90
CA PHE A 573 -9.74 20.03 -23.75
C PHE A 573 -8.79 19.22 -22.88
N VAL A 574 -9.31 18.11 -22.36
CA VAL A 574 -8.59 17.11 -21.58
C VAL A 574 -8.89 15.72 -22.15
N ILE A 575 -7.85 14.92 -22.39
CA ILE A 575 -7.93 13.48 -22.65
C ILE A 575 -7.85 12.75 -21.30
N ALA A 576 -8.98 12.36 -20.74
CA ALA A 576 -9.07 11.95 -19.34
C ALA A 576 -8.23 10.70 -19.01
N GLY A 577 -8.13 9.74 -19.93
CA GLY A 577 -7.29 8.54 -19.79
C GLY A 577 -5.83 8.71 -20.20
N GLY A 578 -5.46 9.88 -20.71
CA GLY A 578 -4.13 10.14 -21.25
C GLY A 578 -3.04 10.29 -20.18
N ILE A 579 -1.79 10.01 -20.56
CA ILE A 579 -0.61 10.25 -19.73
C ILE A 579 -0.30 11.74 -19.66
N TYR A 580 -0.40 12.47 -20.78
CA TYR A 580 0.06 13.86 -20.82
C TYR A 580 -0.87 14.83 -20.08
N ASP A 581 -2.17 14.50 -19.97
CA ASP A 581 -3.16 15.29 -19.22
C ASP A 581 -3.38 14.77 -17.80
N ASP A 582 -2.57 13.84 -17.29
CA ASP A 582 -2.78 13.28 -15.94
C ASP A 582 -2.78 14.37 -14.86
N ASN A 583 -1.98 15.44 -15.05
CA ASN A 583 -1.89 16.62 -14.19
C ASN A 583 -3.11 17.56 -14.26
N ARG A 584 -4.09 17.26 -15.12
CA ARG A 584 -5.33 18.05 -15.29
C ARG A 584 -6.58 17.34 -14.78
N VAL A 585 -6.42 16.11 -14.29
CA VAL A 585 -7.53 15.25 -13.89
C VAL A 585 -7.57 15.09 -12.37
N ILE A 586 -8.49 15.83 -11.75
CA ILE A 586 -8.78 15.79 -10.31
C ILE A 586 -9.50 14.49 -9.99
N ARG A 587 -8.95 13.73 -9.04
CA ARG A 587 -9.46 12.43 -8.58
C ARG A 587 -8.84 12.05 -7.24
N THR A 588 -9.51 11.14 -6.53
CA THR A 588 -8.90 10.43 -5.40
C THR A 588 -8.06 9.24 -5.87
N MET A 589 -7.01 8.90 -5.13
CA MET A 589 -6.29 7.63 -5.29
C MET A 589 -7.28 6.45 -5.33
N HIS A 590 -7.14 5.57 -6.32
CA HIS A 590 -8.00 4.40 -6.61
C HIS A 590 -9.48 4.68 -6.95
N GLY A 591 -10.00 5.88 -6.68
CA GLY A 591 -11.35 6.29 -7.07
C GLY A 591 -11.56 6.42 -8.57
N ALA A 592 -10.50 6.52 -9.35
CA ALA A 592 -10.57 6.43 -10.80
C ALA A 592 -9.40 5.61 -11.35
N TYR A 593 -9.64 4.85 -12.41
CA TYR A 593 -8.61 4.08 -13.09
C TYR A 593 -8.63 4.32 -14.58
N SER A 594 -7.48 4.21 -15.23
CA SER A 594 -7.35 4.40 -16.66
C SER A 594 -6.93 3.11 -17.36
N GLN A 595 -7.41 2.94 -18.59
CA GLN A 595 -7.07 1.83 -19.47
C GLN A 595 -6.85 2.32 -20.90
N THR A 596 -5.90 1.69 -21.58
CA THR A 596 -5.61 1.92 -23.00
C THR A 596 -6.23 0.79 -23.82
N LYS A 597 -7.29 1.10 -24.56
CA LYS A 597 -7.96 0.20 -25.52
C LYS A 597 -7.32 0.31 -26.90
N SER A 598 -7.74 -0.49 -27.87
CA SER A 598 -7.12 -0.57 -29.21
C SER A 598 -6.95 0.79 -29.90
N ASP A 599 -7.90 1.70 -29.70
CA ASP A 599 -8.06 2.95 -30.44
C ASP A 599 -8.36 4.17 -29.53
N ARG A 600 -8.41 3.98 -28.20
CA ARG A 600 -8.76 5.02 -27.25
C ARG A 600 -8.13 4.80 -25.88
N VAL A 601 -7.81 5.89 -25.20
CA VAL A 601 -7.51 5.90 -23.77
C VAL A 601 -8.75 6.36 -23.00
N VAL A 602 -9.11 5.63 -21.97
CA VAL A 602 -10.31 5.88 -21.15
C VAL A 602 -9.91 6.00 -19.69
N ARG A 603 -10.63 6.84 -18.94
CA ARG A 603 -10.61 6.83 -17.48
C ARG A 603 -12.01 6.60 -16.93
N TYR A 604 -12.16 5.62 -16.05
CA TYR A 604 -13.43 5.29 -15.41
C TYR A 604 -13.56 6.00 -14.07
N ALA A 605 -14.71 6.63 -13.83
CA ALA A 605 -15.06 7.23 -12.55
C ALA A 605 -15.68 6.15 -11.64
N GLY A 606 -14.88 5.62 -10.72
CA GLY A 606 -15.26 4.56 -9.79
C GLY A 606 -14.96 3.14 -10.28
N ASN A 607 -15.13 2.19 -9.35
CA ASN A 607 -15.04 0.74 -9.56
C ASN A 607 -15.76 0.02 -8.40
N PRO A 608 -15.93 -1.33 -8.41
CA PRO A 608 -16.62 -2.04 -7.33
C PRO A 608 -16.08 -1.78 -5.91
N VAL A 609 -14.78 -1.55 -5.77
CA VAL A 609 -14.15 -1.23 -4.48
C VAL A 609 -14.36 0.24 -4.12
N PHE A 610 -14.32 1.15 -5.10
CA PHE A 610 -14.49 2.60 -4.93
C PHE A 610 -15.66 3.13 -5.78
N PRO A 611 -16.92 2.81 -5.44
CA PRO A 611 -18.03 3.07 -6.34
C PRO A 611 -18.37 4.56 -6.48
N ASN A 612 -18.01 5.36 -5.48
CA ASN A 612 -18.27 6.80 -5.42
C ASN A 612 -17.17 7.67 -6.05
N GLY A 613 -16.24 7.06 -6.80
CA GLY A 613 -15.17 7.77 -7.47
C GLY A 613 -15.66 8.78 -8.52
N THR A 614 -14.92 9.88 -8.67
CA THR A 614 -15.24 10.96 -9.62
C THR A 614 -14.03 11.31 -10.49
N ILE A 615 -14.32 11.96 -11.62
CA ILE A 615 -13.34 12.60 -12.50
C ILE A 615 -13.75 14.06 -12.62
N THR A 616 -12.88 14.97 -12.20
CA THR A 616 -13.11 16.42 -12.35
C THR A 616 -12.00 17.06 -13.16
N VAL A 617 -12.37 17.96 -14.08
CA VAL A 617 -11.42 18.73 -14.89
C VAL A 617 -11.76 20.22 -14.86
N ARG A 618 -10.73 21.05 -15.09
CA ARG A 618 -10.85 22.49 -15.29
C ARG A 618 -10.42 22.87 -16.71
N LEU A 619 -11.26 23.63 -17.40
CA LEU A 619 -11.09 24.01 -18.81
C LEU A 619 -11.21 25.53 -18.97
N ASN A 620 -10.25 26.16 -19.64
CA ASN A 620 -10.27 27.59 -19.92
C ASN A 620 -11.10 27.87 -21.18
N ALA A 621 -12.28 28.47 -21.02
CA ALA A 621 -13.15 28.81 -22.14
C ALA A 621 -14.19 29.86 -21.75
N PRO A 622 -14.74 30.62 -22.72
CA PRO A 622 -15.78 31.60 -22.43
C PRO A 622 -17.07 30.92 -21.94
N LYS A 623 -17.94 31.69 -21.29
CA LYS A 623 -19.15 31.19 -20.62
C LYS A 623 -20.15 30.56 -21.59
N ASP A 624 -20.14 30.98 -22.85
CA ASP A 624 -21.00 30.48 -23.92
C ASP A 624 -20.44 29.23 -24.62
N ALA A 625 -19.21 28.82 -24.30
CA ALA A 625 -18.61 27.63 -24.88
C ALA A 625 -19.44 26.36 -24.59
N LYS A 626 -19.60 25.53 -25.61
CA LYS A 626 -20.28 24.25 -25.48
C LYS A 626 -19.37 23.22 -24.81
N VAL A 627 -19.71 22.84 -23.58
CA VAL A 627 -19.02 21.77 -22.84
C VAL A 627 -19.50 20.39 -23.31
N LEU A 628 -18.61 19.65 -23.99
CA LEU A 628 -18.81 18.30 -24.46
C LEU A 628 -18.06 17.29 -23.58
N VAL A 629 -18.73 16.20 -23.23
CA VAL A 629 -18.15 15.04 -22.55
C VAL A 629 -18.30 13.85 -23.49
N ASP A 630 -17.17 13.30 -23.93
CA ASP A 630 -17.13 12.10 -24.78
C ASP A 630 -16.96 10.87 -23.88
N LEU A 631 -17.95 9.97 -23.92
CA LEU A 631 -18.00 8.77 -23.10
C LEU A 631 -17.55 7.55 -23.89
N ASP A 632 -16.92 6.61 -23.19
CA ASP A 632 -16.53 5.33 -23.76
C ASP A 632 -17.79 4.52 -24.13
N PRO A 633 -17.94 4.07 -25.38
CA PRO A 633 -19.13 3.33 -25.82
C PRO A 633 -19.32 1.99 -25.11
N ASP A 634 -18.24 1.42 -24.55
CA ASP A 634 -18.30 0.16 -23.78
C ASP A 634 -18.49 0.41 -22.26
N GLY A 635 -18.55 1.67 -21.82
CA GLY A 635 -18.77 2.05 -20.43
C GLY A 635 -20.25 2.30 -20.10
N ALA A 636 -20.51 2.81 -18.89
CA ALA A 636 -21.85 3.22 -18.51
C ALA A 636 -22.37 4.32 -19.45
N LYS A 637 -23.55 4.07 -20.06
CA LYS A 637 -24.20 5.03 -20.97
C LYS A 637 -24.87 6.19 -20.25
N SER A 638 -25.02 6.10 -18.93
CA SER A 638 -25.56 7.14 -18.08
C SER A 638 -24.55 7.53 -17.00
N CYS A 639 -24.42 8.84 -16.75
CA CYS A 639 -23.57 9.37 -15.68
C CYS A 639 -24.17 10.63 -15.09
N ARG A 640 -23.69 11.00 -13.89
CA ARG A 640 -23.90 12.34 -13.34
C ARG A 640 -22.83 13.25 -13.94
N ILE A 641 -23.26 14.37 -14.50
CA ILE A 641 -22.37 15.42 -15.02
C ILE A 641 -22.77 16.73 -14.38
N ASP A 642 -21.91 17.25 -13.52
CA ASP A 642 -22.08 18.54 -12.87
C ASP A 642 -21.15 19.56 -13.57
N LYS A 643 -21.70 20.68 -14.03
CA LYS A 643 -20.95 21.73 -14.76
C LYS A 643 -21.14 23.06 -14.05
N SER A 644 -20.05 23.78 -13.84
CA SER A 644 -20.08 25.16 -13.36
C SER A 644 -19.06 26.02 -14.11
N TRP A 645 -19.37 27.30 -14.27
CA TRP A 645 -18.48 28.27 -14.89
C TRP A 645 -18.21 29.42 -13.92
N LYS A 646 -16.94 29.75 -13.72
CA LYS A 646 -16.51 30.87 -12.88
C LYS A 646 -15.18 31.42 -13.40
N ASP A 647 -15.07 32.74 -13.51
CA ASP A 647 -13.82 33.47 -13.82
C ASP A 647 -13.06 32.92 -15.05
N GLY A 648 -13.79 32.61 -16.14
CA GLY A 648 -13.19 32.09 -17.38
C GLY A 648 -12.88 30.59 -17.38
N VAL A 649 -13.23 29.87 -16.29
CA VAL A 649 -12.95 28.45 -16.13
C VAL A 649 -14.25 27.65 -15.99
N TRP A 650 -14.39 26.63 -16.83
CA TRP A 650 -15.37 25.56 -16.64
C TRP A 650 -14.82 24.49 -15.71
N THR A 651 -15.57 24.13 -14.67
CA THR A 651 -15.35 22.93 -13.87
C THR A 651 -16.38 21.88 -14.25
N VAL A 652 -15.92 20.70 -14.65
CA VAL A 652 -16.78 19.59 -15.07
C VAL A 652 -16.46 18.39 -14.20
N THR A 653 -17.45 17.89 -13.45
CA THR A 653 -17.34 16.71 -12.59
C THR A 653 -18.22 15.60 -13.14
N ILE A 654 -17.64 14.42 -13.31
CA ILE A 654 -18.31 13.22 -13.81
C ILE A 654 -18.26 12.16 -12.71
N GLY A 655 -19.41 11.53 -12.46
CA GLY A 655 -19.53 10.44 -11.52
C GLY A 655 -20.59 9.43 -11.97
N LYS A 656 -20.64 8.31 -11.25
CA LYS A 656 -21.59 7.22 -11.48
C LYS A 656 -23.05 7.69 -11.41
N LYS A 657 -23.92 7.07 -12.22
CA LYS A 657 -25.37 7.12 -12.09
C LYS A 657 -25.93 5.69 -12.27
N GLY A 658 -26.33 5.04 -11.18
CA GLY A 658 -26.78 3.63 -11.19
C GLY A 658 -25.64 2.66 -10.84
N ILE A 659 -25.61 1.47 -11.47
CA ILE A 659 -24.73 0.35 -11.12
C ILE A 659 -23.40 0.35 -11.90
N ASP A 660 -23.36 0.90 -13.11
CA ASP A 660 -22.18 0.89 -13.99
C ASP A 660 -21.32 2.17 -13.85
N TYR A 661 -20.01 2.04 -14.12
CA TYR A 661 -19.03 3.12 -14.02
C TYR A 661 -18.81 3.82 -15.38
N PRO A 662 -18.94 5.16 -15.47
CA PRO A 662 -18.76 5.85 -16.74
C PRO A 662 -17.29 5.93 -17.11
N GLY A 663 -16.97 5.49 -18.32
CA GLY A 663 -15.68 5.70 -18.95
C GLY A 663 -15.67 7.04 -19.67
N VAL A 664 -14.70 7.89 -19.35
CA VAL A 664 -14.53 9.22 -19.94
C VAL A 664 -13.34 9.17 -20.89
N LEU A 665 -13.57 9.55 -22.16
CA LEU A 665 -12.54 9.63 -23.18
C LEU A 665 -11.92 11.03 -23.19
N SER A 666 -12.76 12.05 -23.35
CA SER A 666 -12.33 13.44 -23.38
C SER A 666 -13.40 14.39 -22.87
N ILE A 667 -12.98 15.56 -22.41
CA ILE A 667 -13.86 16.67 -22.04
C ILE A 667 -13.32 17.91 -22.74
N ALA A 668 -14.16 18.61 -23.49
CA ALA A 668 -13.75 19.74 -24.32
C ALA A 668 -14.76 20.88 -24.26
N CYS A 669 -14.26 22.11 -24.31
CA CYS A 669 -15.05 23.31 -24.54
C CYS A 669 -14.90 23.73 -26.01
N LYS A 670 -16.01 23.82 -26.74
CA LYS A 670 -16.02 24.21 -28.16
C LYS A 670 -16.75 25.55 -28.38
N PRO A 671 -16.46 26.23 -29.52
CA PRO A 671 -17.26 27.35 -30.00
C PRO A 671 -18.76 27.06 -30.06
#